data_AF-A0A926C0G6-F1
#
_entry.id   AF-A0A926C0G6-F1
#
_cell.length_a   1.000
_cell.length_b   1.000
_cell.length_c   1.000
_cell.angle_alpha   90.00
_cell.angle_beta   90.00
_cell.angle_gamma   90.00
#
_symmetry.space_group_name_H-M   'P 1'
#
loop_
_entity.id
_entity.type
_entity.pdbx_description
1 polymer ?
#
loop_
_entity_poly.entity_id
_entity_poly.type
_entity_poly.pdbx_seq_one_letter_code
_entity_poly.pdbx_strand_id
1 'polypeptide(L)'
;MGTTDVPPEQQRYMMYAFYNIGYQSDPNFSWASVETAINNGCNGIQLCVPWDEIYPTRTGPANWATLDKQIERIVQLGAKVALRIGVHRDIDRVDTYWTDENGAHTYKNELLYKNHSRQFSPAHQPTVDLASDFVKQVAQRYSRQQQEGSILFVSVTNTPFLEQEYSATNTIRFEAGEINTVTDYSNAMITGYRAWLTTKYTSIAGLNAAWGRSYASFSDVQPQGLNAGSIYDAFSGKAGKDWYVYRHKVHKSFVAQTTQAIKSANSSYKVVNEHGSVFDNYSVFRGTLSFKDNAQNADGVKVNDSPYFPHRFSMDLVRSNISTGKWVMNEVDGIGYARLGLDPFIEQVTQSFQHGAKVVVFANFADAGGLEFVRQITQRVRSQGWMDQPVPDFAPVGNIPVKLSRLIDLGYGELGIRSQWTELYNQNGNKPVRITLDEDILDQTPIAPPPTSSPLSLLAPTLDCATGLLTFRTAGGDNTAIEYMVAGLSPWSTSPTVTIEASKRIGVAFVLKARQSGQETSYNYTTACGNNPPTLVTPIASQNIVVGQPYSFVIPANTFTDADGQIVSWVVSNLPPGLTFNADTRTISGTPSSIGTSSLTLVVTDNGGATAQTTFTISTVGATTPPPTTPPPTTPPPTNPGPTNSLSMVAPGVDCATGLLTFKTAGGDGTPIEYMAVGLKAWSTSSTATIAPHQREGVTFTLKARQSGREVSYTYTTNCSSQPPTPTPPPSPPVPAPSVALSLVTPGFDCATGKLTLRSRGGDG
;
A
#
# COMPACT_ATOMS: atom_id res chain seq x y z
N MET A 1 29.17 51.84 27.01
CA MET A 1 29.76 51.78 25.66
C MET A 1 28.60 51.55 24.71
N GLY A 2 28.39 52.44 23.75
CA GLY A 2 27.13 52.53 22.99
C GLY A 2 26.83 51.24 22.23
N THR A 3 25.67 50.63 22.53
CA THR A 3 25.09 49.58 21.72
C THR A 3 24.60 50.24 20.44
N THR A 4 25.23 49.95 19.32
CA THR A 4 24.57 50.14 18.02
C THR A 4 23.45 49.13 17.98
N ASP A 5 22.21 49.57 18.24
CA ASP A 5 21.04 48.68 18.20
C ASP A 5 20.92 48.09 16.80
N VAL A 6 21.35 46.83 16.63
CA VAL A 6 21.15 46.07 15.41
C VAL A 6 19.63 45.91 15.25
N PRO A 7 19.05 46.29 14.10
CA PRO A 7 17.64 46.10 13.88
C PRO A 7 17.23 44.63 14.14
N PRO A 8 16.07 44.36 14.78
CA PRO A 8 15.67 42.99 15.15
C PRO A 8 15.71 42.00 13.98
N GLU A 9 15.41 42.46 12.77
CA GLU A 9 15.44 41.68 11.53
C GLU A 9 16.86 41.35 11.06
N GLN A 10 17.89 42.07 11.51
CA GLN A 10 19.31 41.83 11.20
C GLN A 10 20.08 41.16 12.35
N GLN A 11 19.44 40.98 13.51
CA GLN A 11 20.02 40.30 14.67
C GLN A 11 20.48 38.88 14.32
N ARG A 12 21.64 38.50 14.87
CA ARG A 12 22.18 37.14 14.84
C ARG A 12 21.79 36.35 16.08
N TYR A 13 21.71 35.03 15.92
CA TYR A 13 21.34 34.13 17.00
C TYR A 13 22.37 33.03 17.19
N MET A 14 22.79 32.84 18.43
CA MET A 14 23.43 31.62 18.90
C MET A 14 22.38 30.87 19.72
N MET A 15 21.98 29.71 19.22
CA MET A 15 20.89 28.93 19.81
C MET A 15 21.40 27.61 20.37
N TYR A 16 20.72 27.11 21.41
CA TYR A 16 20.96 25.76 21.91
C TYR A 16 19.83 24.83 21.46
N ALA A 17 20.17 23.65 20.92
CA ALA A 17 19.20 22.64 20.53
C ALA A 17 18.76 21.82 21.76
N PHE A 18 17.46 21.87 22.06
CA PHE A 18 16.84 21.04 23.08
C PHE A 18 15.97 19.98 22.41
N TYR A 19 16.46 18.74 22.42
CA TYR A 19 15.91 17.65 21.60
C TYR A 19 14.58 17.09 22.08
N ASN A 20 14.22 17.30 23.34
CA ASN A 20 12.87 16.98 23.82
C ASN A 20 12.42 15.52 23.57
N ILE A 21 13.35 14.56 23.55
CA ILE A 21 13.12 13.14 23.20
C ILE A 21 13.32 12.23 24.42
N GLY A 22 12.44 11.24 24.57
CA GLY A 22 12.56 10.19 25.59
C GLY A 22 11.99 10.57 26.96
N TYR A 23 10.81 11.19 27.01
CA TYR A 23 10.15 11.70 28.23
C TYR A 23 9.58 10.61 29.15
N GLN A 24 10.35 9.56 29.42
CA GLN A 24 9.96 8.61 30.44
C GLN A 24 10.19 9.22 31.84
N SER A 25 9.12 9.82 32.36
CA SER A 25 8.78 9.93 33.79
C SER A 25 9.40 11.02 34.68
N ASP A 26 10.20 11.98 34.19
CA ASP A 26 10.71 13.07 35.04
C ASP A 26 10.12 14.45 34.69
N PRO A 27 9.20 15.01 35.50
CA PRO A 27 8.70 16.39 35.33
C PRO A 27 9.79 17.46 35.59
N ASN A 28 10.91 17.05 36.18
CA ASN A 28 12.15 17.80 36.35
C ASN A 28 13.26 17.27 35.44
N PHE A 29 12.94 16.69 34.27
CA PHE A 29 13.91 16.48 33.16
C PHE A 29 14.34 17.84 32.56
N SER A 30 14.76 18.74 33.46
CA SER A 30 15.83 19.69 33.40
C SER A 30 15.88 20.52 32.13
N TRP A 31 14.87 21.40 32.00
CA TRP A 31 15.10 22.69 31.34
C TRP A 31 16.20 23.51 32.05
N ALA A 32 16.82 23.03 33.13
CA ALA A 32 18.04 23.64 33.66
C ALA A 32 19.15 23.69 32.61
N SER A 33 19.22 22.74 31.67
CA SER A 33 20.12 22.84 30.51
C SER A 33 19.77 24.04 29.60
N VAL A 34 18.48 24.30 29.38
CA VAL A 34 17.96 25.46 28.64
C VAL A 34 18.30 26.76 29.37
N GLU A 35 18.01 26.85 30.68
CA GLU A 35 18.34 28.03 31.50
C GLU A 35 19.85 28.26 31.53
N THR A 36 20.63 27.19 31.71
CA THR A 36 22.10 27.25 31.71
C THR A 36 22.62 27.72 30.36
N ALA A 37 22.09 27.22 29.24
CA ALA A 37 22.49 27.68 27.91
C ALA A 37 22.19 29.18 27.70
N ILE A 38 21.03 29.67 28.16
CA ILE A 38 20.68 31.10 28.10
C ILE A 38 21.62 31.93 28.98
N ASN A 39 21.86 31.50 30.23
CA ASN A 39 22.82 32.14 31.14
C ASN A 39 24.25 32.12 30.58
N ASN A 40 24.58 31.08 29.82
CA ASN A 40 25.84 30.94 29.11
C ASN A 40 25.89 31.78 27.82
N GLY A 41 24.86 32.57 27.51
CA GLY A 41 24.91 33.57 26.44
C GLY A 41 24.25 33.16 25.14
N CYS A 42 23.52 32.05 25.08
CA CYS A 42 22.58 31.78 23.98
C CYS A 42 21.42 32.79 24.04
N ASN A 43 21.05 33.38 22.90
CA ASN A 43 19.91 34.30 22.79
C ASN A 43 18.70 33.66 22.11
N GLY A 44 18.73 32.35 21.92
CA GLY A 44 17.58 31.56 21.50
C GLY A 44 17.73 30.08 21.81
N ILE A 45 16.61 29.36 21.69
CA ILE A 45 16.53 27.91 21.92
C ILE A 45 15.81 27.31 20.72
N GLN A 46 16.43 26.29 20.12
CA GLN A 46 15.74 25.43 19.18
C GLN A 46 15.08 24.29 19.95
N LEU A 47 13.76 24.41 20.11
CA LEU A 47 12.94 23.52 20.90
C LEU A 47 12.29 22.47 19.99
N CYS A 48 12.64 21.19 20.21
CA CYS A 48 12.02 20.12 19.46
C CYS A 48 10.60 19.84 19.98
N VAL A 49 9.69 19.61 19.05
CA VAL A 49 8.27 19.33 19.31
C VAL A 49 8.03 17.86 18.96
N PRO A 50 8.04 16.96 19.96
CA PRO A 50 7.92 15.52 19.73
C PRO A 50 6.47 15.11 19.51
N TRP A 51 6.14 14.59 18.32
CA TRP A 51 4.79 14.11 18.04
C TRP A 51 4.35 12.99 18.99
N ASP A 52 5.23 12.03 19.28
CA ASP A 52 4.92 10.89 20.15
C ASP A 52 4.55 11.27 21.58
N GLU A 53 5.08 12.36 22.10
CA GLU A 53 4.86 12.75 23.49
C GLU A 53 3.63 13.64 23.63
N ILE A 54 3.32 14.41 22.58
CA ILE A 54 2.07 15.17 22.52
C ILE A 54 0.90 14.22 22.25
N TYR A 55 1.06 13.27 21.34
CA TYR A 55 0.04 12.25 21.03
C TYR A 55 0.61 10.83 21.08
N PRO A 56 0.72 10.24 22.30
CA PRO A 56 1.18 8.87 22.47
C PRO A 56 0.32 7.86 21.69
N THR A 57 -0.99 8.09 21.65
CA THR A 57 -1.95 7.32 20.84
C THR A 57 -2.70 8.26 19.90
N ARG A 58 -3.16 7.74 18.76
CA ARG A 58 -3.83 8.55 17.72
C ARG A 58 -5.12 9.20 18.19
N THR A 59 -5.86 8.53 19.06
CA THR A 59 -7.17 8.99 19.56
C THR A 59 -7.10 9.50 21.00
N GLY A 60 -5.91 9.53 21.60
CA GLY A 60 -5.69 10.01 22.96
C GLY A 60 -5.75 11.54 23.07
N PRO A 61 -5.96 12.08 24.27
CA PRO A 61 -5.87 13.51 24.50
C PRO A 61 -4.42 13.99 24.29
N ALA A 62 -4.29 15.23 23.81
CA ALA A 62 -3.00 15.85 23.56
C ALA A 62 -2.31 16.29 24.85
N ASN A 63 -1.01 16.02 25.00
CA ASN A 63 -0.20 16.42 26.15
C ASN A 63 0.68 17.65 25.85
N TRP A 64 0.07 18.83 25.82
CA TRP A 64 0.77 20.08 25.51
C TRP A 64 1.47 20.74 26.72
N ALA A 65 1.11 20.35 27.95
CA ALA A 65 1.42 21.13 29.15
C ALA A 65 2.92 21.36 29.36
N THR A 66 3.76 20.36 29.08
CA THR A 66 5.23 20.49 29.19
C THR A 66 5.79 21.46 28.18
N LEU A 67 5.37 21.35 26.92
CA LEU A 67 5.84 22.22 25.84
C LEU A 67 5.42 23.68 26.06
N ASP A 68 4.20 23.91 26.55
CA ASP A 68 3.72 25.25 26.88
C ASP A 68 4.58 25.92 27.96
N LYS A 69 4.87 25.19 29.06
CA LYS A 69 5.72 25.70 30.14
C LYS A 69 7.13 25.98 29.67
N GLN A 70 7.67 25.14 28.78
CA GLN A 70 9.01 25.35 28.21
C GLN A 70 9.06 26.64 27.38
N ILE A 71 8.10 26.83 26.47
CA ILE A 71 8.03 28.04 25.64
C ILE A 71 7.84 29.29 26.53
N GLU A 72 6.92 29.25 27.49
CA GLU A 72 6.71 30.34 28.43
C GLU A 72 7.99 30.69 29.18
N ARG A 73 8.71 29.67 29.70
CA ARG A 73 9.95 29.89 30.45
C ARG A 73 11.06 30.48 29.58
N ILE A 74 11.24 29.99 28.35
CA ILE A 74 12.24 30.52 27.41
C ILE A 74 11.97 32.00 27.12
N VAL A 75 10.70 32.35 26.90
CA VAL A 75 10.29 33.74 26.63
C VAL A 75 10.48 34.62 27.86
N GLN A 76 10.14 34.14 29.06
CA GLN A 76 10.37 34.87 30.33
C GLN A 76 11.86 35.17 30.56
N LEU A 77 12.76 34.31 30.08
CA LEU A 77 14.21 34.50 30.15
C LEU A 77 14.76 35.41 29.04
N GLY A 78 13.89 35.95 28.17
CA GLY A 78 14.27 36.90 27.12
C GLY A 78 14.88 36.27 25.86
N ALA A 79 14.84 34.94 25.74
CA ALA A 79 15.37 34.23 24.57
C ALA A 79 14.29 34.00 23.50
N LYS A 80 14.70 33.90 22.22
CA LYS A 80 13.81 33.50 21.12
C LYS A 80 13.64 31.99 21.05
N VAL A 81 12.52 31.53 20.51
CA VAL A 81 12.24 30.11 20.30
C VAL A 81 12.27 29.79 18.81
N ALA A 82 12.92 28.70 18.42
CA ALA A 82 12.72 28.06 17.13
C ALA A 82 12.05 26.70 17.34
N LEU A 83 10.92 26.46 16.68
CA LEU A 83 10.19 25.20 16.82
C LEU A 83 10.70 24.20 15.79
N ARG A 84 11.28 23.08 16.24
CA ARG A 84 11.66 21.95 15.38
C ARG A 84 10.64 20.82 15.54
N ILE A 85 9.71 20.68 14.60
CA ILE A 85 8.63 19.70 14.70
C ILE A 85 9.13 18.34 14.21
N GLY A 86 9.24 17.37 15.11
CA GLY A 86 9.62 15.99 14.79
C GLY A 86 8.39 15.15 14.44
N VAL A 87 8.33 14.64 13.21
CA VAL A 87 7.22 13.79 12.72
C VAL A 87 7.61 12.31 12.55
N HIS A 88 8.83 11.92 12.97
CA HIS A 88 9.15 10.52 13.20
C HIS A 88 8.37 9.99 14.42
N ARG A 89 8.30 8.67 14.56
CA ARG A 89 7.57 8.01 15.64
C ARG A 89 8.41 6.99 16.38
N ASP A 90 8.21 6.85 17.69
CA ASP A 90 8.69 5.75 18.52
C ASP A 90 8.20 4.41 17.93
N ILE A 91 9.09 3.42 17.85
CA ILE A 91 8.77 2.14 17.20
C ILE A 91 7.60 1.41 17.86
N ASP A 92 7.37 1.62 19.16
CA ASP A 92 6.29 0.97 19.92
C ASP A 92 4.94 1.68 19.76
N ARG A 93 4.91 2.85 19.09
CA ARG A 93 3.71 3.69 18.93
C ARG A 93 3.29 3.85 17.47
N VAL A 94 3.90 3.12 16.54
CA VAL A 94 3.65 3.27 15.09
C VAL A 94 2.25 2.79 14.67
N ASP A 95 1.82 1.61 15.16
CA ASP A 95 0.67 0.87 14.63
C ASP A 95 -0.68 1.62 14.65
N THR A 96 -0.82 2.63 15.52
CA THR A 96 -2.04 3.44 15.57
C THR A 96 -2.08 4.56 14.51
N TYR A 97 -0.95 4.86 13.87
CA TYR A 97 -0.79 5.93 12.89
C TYR A 97 -0.56 5.38 11.48
N TRP A 98 0.28 4.35 11.36
CA TRP A 98 0.54 3.67 10.10
C TRP A 98 1.04 2.24 10.36
N THR A 99 0.98 1.37 9.36
CA THR A 99 1.51 0.00 9.42
C THR A 99 2.98 -0.04 9.03
N ASP A 100 3.69 -1.11 9.38
CA ASP A 100 5.08 -1.31 8.96
C ASP A 100 5.27 -1.10 7.44
N GLU A 101 4.35 -1.56 6.59
CA GLU A 101 4.40 -1.34 5.13
C GLU A 101 4.53 0.13 4.71
N ASN A 102 3.97 1.04 5.51
CA ASN A 102 3.99 2.48 5.25
C ASN A 102 5.24 3.18 5.81
N GLY A 103 6.08 2.43 6.53
CA GLY A 103 7.40 2.84 7.00
C GLY A 103 8.38 3.04 5.83
N ALA A 104 9.43 3.83 6.06
CA ALA A 104 10.53 3.89 5.11
C ALA A 104 11.34 2.59 5.20
N HIS A 105 11.71 2.01 4.05
CA HIS A 105 12.38 0.70 3.99
C HIS A 105 13.74 0.76 3.30
N THR A 106 14.65 -0.14 3.71
CA THR A 106 15.86 -0.48 2.96
C THR A 106 15.48 -1.17 1.65
N TYR A 107 16.46 -1.31 0.74
CA TYR A 107 16.27 -2.08 -0.49
C TYR A 107 16.01 -3.58 -0.25
N LYS A 108 16.37 -4.11 0.92
CA LYS A 108 16.06 -5.47 1.33
C LYS A 108 14.66 -5.61 1.93
N ASN A 109 13.85 -4.55 1.85
CA ASN A 109 12.54 -4.47 2.48
C ASN A 109 12.61 -4.59 4.01
N GLU A 110 13.64 -4.02 4.63
CA GLU A 110 13.77 -3.93 6.09
C GLU A 110 13.36 -2.52 6.55
N LEU A 111 12.65 -2.39 7.66
CA LEU A 111 12.23 -1.08 8.18
C LEU A 111 13.41 -0.23 8.62
N LEU A 112 13.45 1.03 8.22
CA LEU A 112 14.46 2.00 8.66
C LEU A 112 14.14 2.50 10.07
N TYR A 113 15.05 2.27 11.02
CA TYR A 113 14.92 2.80 12.38
C TYR A 113 16.28 3.15 13.00
N LYS A 114 16.26 4.07 13.96
CA LYS A 114 17.42 4.43 14.80
C LYS A 114 16.91 5.09 16.08
N ASN A 115 17.64 4.95 17.18
CA ASN A 115 17.30 5.55 18.47
C ASN A 115 15.85 5.24 18.88
N HIS A 116 15.42 3.98 18.70
CA HIS A 116 14.05 3.53 18.99
C HIS A 116 12.95 4.32 18.26
N SER A 117 13.29 4.93 17.12
CA SER A 117 12.37 5.74 16.31
C SER A 117 12.39 5.33 14.83
N ARG A 118 11.27 5.50 14.15
CA ARG A 118 11.01 5.16 12.74
C ARG A 118 10.52 6.37 11.94
N GLN A 119 10.95 6.41 10.68
CA GLN A 119 10.44 7.33 9.68
C GLN A 119 9.36 6.63 8.84
N PHE A 120 8.26 7.31 8.55
CA PHE A 120 7.30 6.87 7.53
C PHE A 120 7.77 7.21 6.12
N SER A 121 7.30 6.48 5.12
CA SER A 121 7.58 6.81 3.72
C SER A 121 6.95 8.15 3.34
N PRO A 122 7.72 9.16 2.90
CA PRO A 122 7.14 10.41 2.42
C PRO A 122 6.30 10.25 1.13
N ALA A 123 6.31 9.07 0.50
CA ALA A 123 5.41 8.73 -0.61
C ALA A 123 4.04 8.19 -0.14
N HIS A 124 3.88 7.86 1.14
CA HIS A 124 2.61 7.39 1.69
C HIS A 124 1.74 8.59 2.12
N GLN A 125 0.95 9.11 1.18
CA GLN A 125 0.15 10.33 1.36
C GLN A 125 -0.73 10.36 2.62
N PRO A 126 -1.45 9.29 3.01
CA PRO A 126 -2.25 9.32 4.23
C PRO A 126 -1.43 9.61 5.49
N THR A 127 -0.18 9.13 5.58
CA THR A 127 0.69 9.43 6.72
C THR A 127 1.27 10.85 6.63
N VAL A 128 1.60 11.32 5.42
CA VAL A 128 2.01 12.71 5.19
C VAL A 128 0.90 13.68 5.63
N ASP A 129 -0.36 13.35 5.38
CA ASP A 129 -1.52 14.15 5.80
C ASP A 129 -1.63 14.21 7.33
N LEU A 130 -1.50 13.07 8.02
CA LEU A 130 -1.47 13.03 9.49
C LEU A 130 -0.34 13.89 10.06
N ALA A 131 0.87 13.80 9.48
CA ALA A 131 2.01 14.61 9.90
C ALA A 131 1.77 16.10 9.65
N SER A 132 1.17 16.45 8.52
CA SER A 132 0.83 17.83 8.16
C SER A 132 -0.24 18.43 9.07
N ASP A 133 -1.24 17.63 9.47
CA ASP A 133 -2.25 18.03 10.43
C ASP A 133 -1.65 18.30 11.81
N PHE A 134 -0.70 17.47 12.26
CA PHE A 134 0.03 17.71 13.49
C PHE A 134 0.88 18.99 13.41
N VAL A 135 1.63 19.17 12.32
CA VAL A 135 2.41 20.39 12.05
C VAL A 135 1.52 21.64 12.09
N LYS A 136 0.34 21.59 11.49
CA LYS A 136 -0.64 22.68 11.52
C LYS A 136 -1.13 22.98 12.93
N GLN A 137 -1.42 21.96 13.73
CA GLN A 137 -1.84 22.13 15.12
C GLN A 137 -0.78 22.81 15.99
N VAL A 138 0.49 22.42 15.84
CA VAL A 138 1.61 23.10 16.53
C VAL A 138 1.67 24.57 16.14
N ALA A 139 1.60 24.87 14.83
CA ALA A 139 1.65 26.23 14.33
C ALA A 139 0.45 27.08 14.82
N GLN A 140 -0.75 26.51 14.86
CA GLN A 140 -1.96 27.16 15.38
C GLN A 140 -1.82 27.45 16.88
N ARG A 141 -1.36 26.47 17.67
CA ARG A 141 -1.21 26.59 19.12
C ARG A 141 -0.30 27.76 19.53
N TYR A 142 0.82 27.93 18.82
CA TYR A 142 1.83 28.94 19.16
C TYR A 142 1.78 30.19 18.28
N SER A 143 0.67 30.40 17.55
CA SER A 143 0.50 31.56 16.67
C SER A 143 0.57 32.89 17.41
N ARG A 144 0.11 32.95 18.67
CA ARG A 144 0.22 34.15 19.50
C ARG A 144 1.69 34.49 19.79
N GLN A 145 2.48 33.51 20.23
CA GLN A 145 3.91 33.70 20.50
C GLN A 145 4.67 34.08 19.22
N GLN A 146 4.25 33.59 18.06
CA GLN A 146 4.77 34.04 16.78
C GLN A 146 4.45 35.51 16.51
N GLN A 147 3.21 35.94 16.72
CA GLN A 147 2.77 37.33 16.49
C GLN A 147 3.47 38.31 17.45
N GLU A 148 3.72 37.89 18.69
CA GLU A 148 4.51 38.63 19.68
C GLU A 148 6.02 38.63 19.35
N GLY A 149 6.44 37.92 18.30
CA GLY A 149 7.82 37.85 17.84
C GLY A 149 8.71 36.92 18.68
N SER A 150 8.14 36.09 19.55
CA SER A 150 8.87 35.15 20.39
C SER A 150 9.34 33.90 19.62
N ILE A 151 8.54 33.43 18.65
CA ILE A 151 8.95 32.35 17.74
C ILE A 151 9.69 32.95 16.53
N LEU A 152 10.97 32.61 16.36
CA LEU A 152 11.82 33.10 15.27
C LEU A 152 11.57 32.35 13.96
N PHE A 153 11.50 31.03 14.01
CA PHE A 153 11.19 30.19 12.84
C PHE A 153 10.63 28.83 13.27
N VAL A 154 10.07 28.11 12.30
CA VAL A 154 9.58 26.73 12.43
C VAL A 154 10.27 25.87 11.38
N SER A 155 10.65 24.66 11.76
CA SER A 155 11.13 23.62 10.85
C SER A 155 10.39 22.32 11.11
N VAL A 156 10.37 21.43 10.11
CA VAL A 156 9.76 20.10 10.21
C VAL A 156 10.80 19.06 9.84
N THR A 157 10.96 18.06 10.68
CA THR A 157 11.99 17.02 10.56
C THR A 157 11.34 15.66 10.66
N ASN A 158 11.79 14.71 9.84
CA ASN A 158 11.13 13.42 9.66
C ASN A 158 12.07 12.23 9.89
N THR A 159 13.36 12.47 10.08
CA THR A 159 14.34 11.43 10.42
C THR A 159 14.50 11.31 11.95
N PRO A 160 14.98 10.15 12.45
CA PRO A 160 15.40 10.00 13.85
C PRO A 160 16.56 10.92 14.27
N PHE A 161 17.28 11.51 13.32
CA PHE A 161 18.33 12.51 13.57
C PHE A 161 17.79 13.93 13.62
N LEU A 162 16.46 14.11 13.53
CA LEU A 162 15.81 15.41 13.53
C LEU A 162 16.31 16.30 12.38
N GLU A 163 16.38 15.70 11.19
CA GLU A 163 16.68 16.34 9.91
C GLU A 163 15.47 16.20 8.97
N GLN A 164 15.38 17.09 7.98
CA GLN A 164 14.35 17.09 6.95
C GLN A 164 14.92 16.49 5.66
N GLU A 165 15.00 15.16 5.60
CA GLU A 165 15.60 14.40 4.50
C GLU A 165 15.29 12.90 4.59
N TYR A 166 15.86 12.08 3.72
CA TYR A 166 15.74 10.63 3.86
C TYR A 166 16.71 10.11 4.93
N SER A 167 16.21 9.25 5.83
CA SER A 167 16.98 8.72 6.94
C SER A 167 18.18 7.88 6.48
N ALA A 168 19.33 8.12 7.11
CA ALA A 168 20.58 7.39 6.94
C ALA A 168 20.72 6.26 8.00
N THR A 169 19.69 5.44 8.19
CA THR A 169 19.59 4.51 9.32
C THR A 169 19.52 3.04 8.89
N ASN A 170 19.72 2.13 9.83
CA ASN A 170 20.13 0.72 9.64
C ASN A 170 21.55 0.56 9.10
N THR A 171 22.42 0.10 9.99
CA THR A 171 23.75 -0.40 9.65
C THR A 171 23.58 -1.86 9.23
N ILE A 172 23.60 -2.17 7.94
CA ILE A 172 23.64 -3.56 7.49
C ILE A 172 25.10 -4.00 7.57
N ARG A 173 25.40 -4.99 8.41
CA ARG A 173 26.72 -5.64 8.45
C ARG A 173 26.84 -6.60 7.28
N PHE A 174 27.82 -6.37 6.40
CA PHE A 174 28.28 -7.37 5.44
C PHE A 174 29.55 -8.03 5.98
N GLU A 175 29.90 -9.23 5.47
CA GLU A 175 31.20 -9.89 5.71
C GLU A 175 32.41 -9.00 5.31
N ALA A 176 32.18 -7.95 4.51
CA ALA A 176 33.19 -6.98 4.06
C ALA A 176 33.12 -5.59 4.76
N GLY A 177 32.21 -5.37 5.72
CA GLY A 177 32.07 -4.09 6.44
C GLY A 177 30.64 -3.54 6.57
N GLU A 178 30.49 -2.42 7.29
CA GLU A 178 29.21 -1.74 7.57
C GLU A 178 28.83 -0.78 6.43
N ILE A 179 27.64 -0.93 5.84
CA ILE A 179 27.09 0.03 4.87
C ILE A 179 25.76 0.58 5.41
N ASN A 180 25.67 1.89 5.60
CA ASN A 180 24.45 2.58 6.02
C ASN A 180 23.48 2.66 4.83
N THR A 181 22.25 2.16 4.99
CA THR A 181 21.19 2.33 4.00
C THR A 181 20.49 3.68 4.20
N VAL A 182 20.28 4.41 3.10
CA VAL A 182 20.02 5.87 3.13
C VAL A 182 18.86 6.28 2.21
N THR A 183 18.10 5.30 1.72
CA THR A 183 17.09 5.47 0.69
C THR A 183 15.86 4.64 1.01
N ASP A 184 14.68 5.24 0.85
CA ASP A 184 13.38 4.59 1.04
C ASP A 184 12.97 3.80 -0.22
N TYR A 185 12.87 2.48 -0.08
CA TYR A 185 12.37 1.54 -1.10
C TYR A 185 11.06 0.88 -0.68
N SER A 186 10.26 1.54 0.17
CA SER A 186 8.90 1.09 0.50
C SER A 186 8.03 0.88 -0.75
N ASN A 187 6.97 0.09 -0.59
CA ASN A 187 6.00 -0.16 -1.65
C ASN A 187 5.41 1.14 -2.22
N ALA A 188 5.13 2.12 -1.37
CA ALA A 188 4.64 3.44 -1.78
C ALA A 188 5.63 4.16 -2.72
N MET A 189 6.92 4.15 -2.38
CA MET A 189 7.98 4.73 -3.20
C MET A 189 8.13 4.03 -4.56
N ILE A 190 8.16 2.70 -4.58
CA ILE A 190 8.31 1.91 -5.82
C ILE A 190 7.08 2.09 -6.73
N THR A 191 5.88 2.06 -6.15
CA THR A 191 4.62 2.21 -6.89
C THR A 191 4.54 3.59 -7.55
N GLY A 192 4.78 4.66 -6.79
CA GLY A 192 4.77 6.01 -7.35
C GLY A 192 5.91 6.24 -8.34
N TYR A 193 7.07 5.60 -8.15
CA TYR A 193 8.17 5.67 -9.12
C TYR A 193 7.78 5.11 -10.49
N ARG A 194 7.16 3.92 -10.50
CA ARG A 194 6.66 3.30 -11.74
C ARG A 194 5.60 4.17 -12.43
N ALA A 195 4.68 4.75 -11.68
CA ALA A 195 3.67 5.69 -12.20
C ALA A 195 4.31 6.96 -12.78
N TRP A 196 5.34 7.50 -12.14
CA TRP A 196 6.09 8.63 -12.67
C TRP A 196 6.83 8.27 -13.97
N LEU A 197 7.42 7.08 -14.06
CA LEU A 197 8.10 6.60 -15.26
C LEU A 197 7.15 6.43 -16.45
N THR A 198 5.91 5.99 -16.23
CA THR A 198 4.91 5.89 -17.32
C THR A 198 4.63 7.27 -17.92
N THR A 199 4.55 8.30 -17.07
CA THR A 199 4.35 9.69 -17.50
C THR A 199 5.59 10.24 -18.22
N LYS A 200 6.79 9.94 -17.70
CA LYS A 200 8.06 10.46 -18.25
C LYS A 200 8.42 9.86 -19.61
N TYR A 201 8.28 8.54 -19.76
CA TYR A 201 8.74 7.83 -20.95
C TYR A 201 7.63 7.45 -21.93
N THR A 202 6.36 7.55 -21.51
CA THR A 202 5.13 7.25 -22.30
C THR A 202 4.98 5.80 -22.79
N SER A 203 6.07 5.06 -22.96
CA SER A 203 6.09 3.65 -23.36
C SER A 203 7.26 2.90 -22.72
N ILE A 204 7.09 1.60 -22.49
CA ILE A 204 8.16 0.76 -21.94
C ILE A 204 9.34 0.61 -22.91
N ALA A 205 9.09 0.62 -24.22
CA ALA A 205 10.13 0.62 -25.25
C ALA A 205 11.00 1.88 -25.19
N GLY A 206 10.39 3.06 -24.99
CA GLY A 206 11.12 4.31 -24.81
C GLY A 206 11.99 4.32 -23.56
N LEU A 207 11.49 3.79 -22.43
CA LEU A 207 12.28 3.62 -21.21
C LEU A 207 13.45 2.65 -21.44
N ASN A 208 13.19 1.49 -22.03
CA ASN A 208 14.20 0.46 -22.32
C ASN A 208 15.33 1.01 -23.19
N ALA A 209 15.00 1.75 -24.24
CA ALA A 209 15.96 2.42 -25.10
C ALA A 209 16.78 3.48 -24.34
N ALA A 210 16.12 4.31 -23.52
CA ALA A 210 16.81 5.35 -22.75
C ALA A 210 17.74 4.80 -21.66
N TRP A 211 17.37 3.67 -21.06
CA TRP A 211 18.13 3.06 -19.96
C TRP A 211 19.11 1.97 -20.42
N GLY A 212 19.02 1.51 -21.67
CA GLY A 212 19.77 0.34 -22.13
C GLY A 212 19.38 -0.94 -21.39
N ARG A 213 18.09 -1.09 -21.07
CA ARG A 213 17.54 -2.26 -20.32
C ARG A 213 16.39 -2.91 -21.08
N SER A 214 15.93 -4.07 -20.61
CA SER A 214 14.83 -4.83 -21.21
C SER A 214 13.81 -5.25 -20.17
N TYR A 215 12.84 -4.38 -19.90
CA TYR A 215 11.65 -4.67 -19.10
C TYR A 215 10.45 -4.98 -20.01
N ALA A 216 9.60 -5.94 -19.63
CA ALA A 216 8.39 -6.27 -20.38
C ALA A 216 7.26 -5.25 -20.14
N SER A 217 7.20 -4.70 -18.93
CA SER A 217 6.21 -3.71 -18.51
C SER A 217 6.78 -2.72 -17.49
N PHE A 218 6.10 -1.60 -17.25
CA PHE A 218 6.49 -0.67 -16.18
C PHE A 218 6.37 -1.29 -14.78
N SER A 219 5.49 -2.29 -14.59
CA SER A 219 5.39 -3.04 -13.33
C SER A 219 6.62 -3.90 -13.03
N ASP A 220 7.43 -4.24 -14.03
CA ASP A 220 8.67 -5.01 -13.83
C ASP A 220 9.86 -4.11 -13.46
N VAL A 221 9.71 -2.78 -13.61
CA VAL A 221 10.79 -1.84 -13.34
C VAL A 221 11.07 -1.79 -11.85
N GLN A 222 12.35 -1.87 -11.50
CA GLN A 222 12.84 -1.77 -10.13
C GLN A 222 13.80 -0.57 -10.02
N PRO A 223 13.73 0.23 -8.94
CA PRO A 223 14.73 1.25 -8.67
C PRO A 223 16.16 0.70 -8.68
N GLN A 224 17.10 1.50 -9.19
CA GLN A 224 18.51 1.16 -9.16
C GLN A 224 19.01 1.18 -7.70
N GLY A 225 19.73 0.14 -7.30
CA GLY A 225 20.14 -0.11 -5.91
C GLY A 225 19.68 -1.45 -5.34
N LEU A 226 18.65 -2.08 -5.92
CA LEU A 226 18.21 -3.45 -5.53
C LEU A 226 19.20 -4.55 -5.94
N ASN A 227 20.00 -4.30 -6.98
CA ASN A 227 20.95 -5.26 -7.57
C ASN A 227 22.40 -4.74 -7.63
N ALA A 228 22.70 -3.59 -7.00
CA ALA A 228 24.02 -2.97 -7.10
C ALA A 228 24.92 -3.43 -5.94
N GLY A 229 26.16 -3.82 -6.24
CA GLY A 229 27.16 -4.24 -5.23
C GLY A 229 27.62 -3.12 -4.28
N SER A 230 27.10 -1.89 -4.45
CA SER A 230 27.45 -0.71 -3.66
C SER A 230 26.29 0.29 -3.63
N ILE A 231 26.04 0.92 -2.48
CA ILE A 231 25.07 2.02 -2.37
C ILE A 231 25.46 3.21 -3.25
N TYR A 232 26.75 3.41 -3.50
CA TYR A 232 27.27 4.50 -4.33
C TYR A 232 26.82 4.40 -5.79
N ASP A 233 26.40 3.22 -6.25
CA ASP A 233 25.88 3.02 -7.59
C ASP A 233 24.37 3.27 -7.72
N ALA A 234 23.65 3.56 -6.62
CA ALA A 234 22.19 3.68 -6.64
C ALA A 234 21.70 4.80 -7.58
N PHE A 235 22.52 5.84 -7.81
CA PHE A 235 22.17 6.97 -8.66
C PHE A 235 23.01 7.10 -9.93
N SER A 236 23.86 6.12 -10.22
CA SER A 236 24.71 6.16 -11.40
C SER A 236 23.92 5.90 -12.70
N GLY A 237 24.36 6.48 -13.81
CA GLY A 237 23.71 6.29 -15.11
C GLY A 237 22.29 6.87 -15.18
N LYS A 238 21.60 6.62 -16.31
CA LYS A 238 20.28 7.24 -16.57
C LYS A 238 19.19 6.74 -15.62
N ALA A 239 19.16 5.43 -15.35
CA ALA A 239 18.18 4.81 -14.46
C ALA A 239 18.35 5.27 -13.00
N GLY A 240 19.59 5.33 -12.50
CA GLY A 240 19.88 5.86 -11.16
C GLY A 240 19.56 7.35 -11.03
N LYS A 241 19.86 8.18 -12.04
CA LYS A 241 19.48 9.60 -12.05
C LYS A 241 17.97 9.79 -12.04
N ASP A 242 17.21 8.97 -12.78
CA ASP A 242 15.75 9.00 -12.74
C ASP A 242 15.21 8.63 -11.34
N TRP A 243 15.85 7.66 -10.65
CA TRP A 243 15.53 7.33 -9.26
C TRP A 243 15.81 8.48 -8.29
N TYR A 244 16.98 9.14 -8.43
CA TYR A 244 17.32 10.34 -7.66
C TYR A 244 16.26 11.44 -7.85
N VAL A 245 15.89 11.74 -9.10
CA VAL A 245 14.93 12.80 -9.44
C VAL A 245 13.56 12.52 -8.83
N TYR A 246 13.07 11.29 -8.91
CA TYR A 246 11.78 10.93 -8.32
C TYR A 246 11.79 11.09 -6.79
N ARG A 247 12.84 10.60 -6.12
CA ARG A 247 13.02 10.78 -4.66
C ARG A 247 13.07 12.24 -4.25
N HIS A 248 13.88 13.04 -4.96
CA HIS A 248 13.97 14.48 -4.74
C HIS A 248 12.58 15.13 -4.80
N LYS A 249 11.80 14.79 -5.82
CA LYS A 249 10.46 15.35 -5.99
C LYS A 249 9.46 14.91 -4.91
N VAL A 250 9.53 13.66 -4.43
CA VAL A 250 8.73 13.19 -3.28
C VAL A 250 9.11 13.96 -2.02
N HIS A 251 10.41 14.12 -1.74
CA HIS A 251 10.89 14.92 -0.62
C HIS A 251 10.42 16.39 -0.72
N LYS A 252 10.57 17.01 -1.89
CA LYS A 252 10.08 18.38 -2.17
C LYS A 252 8.58 18.51 -1.89
N SER A 253 7.79 17.51 -2.30
CA SER A 253 6.34 17.51 -2.05
C SER A 253 6.02 17.51 -0.55
N PHE A 254 6.70 16.66 0.22
CA PHE A 254 6.57 16.62 1.68
C PHE A 254 6.96 17.97 2.34
N VAL A 255 8.08 18.55 1.92
CA VAL A 255 8.55 19.87 2.39
C VAL A 255 7.52 20.96 2.07
N ALA A 256 6.98 20.97 0.85
CA ALA A 256 5.99 21.94 0.42
C ALA A 256 4.69 21.81 1.21
N GLN A 257 4.19 20.59 1.42
CA GLN A 257 2.96 20.34 2.15
C GLN A 257 3.07 20.74 3.63
N THR A 258 4.17 20.39 4.29
CA THR A 258 4.40 20.77 5.69
C THR A 258 4.64 22.28 5.85
N THR A 259 5.31 22.92 4.90
CA THR A 259 5.42 24.39 4.83
C THR A 259 4.05 25.03 4.69
N GLN A 260 3.20 24.53 3.78
CA GLN A 260 1.85 25.02 3.58
C GLN A 260 1.00 24.84 4.85
N ALA A 261 1.14 23.72 5.56
CA ALA A 261 0.46 23.49 6.83
C ALA A 261 0.78 24.60 7.85
N ILE A 262 2.07 24.95 8.02
CA ILE A 262 2.51 26.05 8.90
C ILE A 262 1.93 27.39 8.43
N LYS A 263 2.11 27.74 7.15
CA LYS A 263 1.68 29.03 6.59
C LYS A 263 0.16 29.18 6.59
N SER A 264 -0.60 28.09 6.48
CA SER A 264 -2.07 28.10 6.56
C SER A 264 -2.58 28.36 7.97
N ALA A 265 -1.81 27.97 9.01
CA ALA A 265 -2.12 28.30 10.38
C ALA A 265 -1.83 29.77 10.67
N ASN A 266 -0.67 30.26 10.23
CA ASN A 266 -0.28 31.66 10.33
C ASN A 266 0.81 31.96 9.28
N SER A 267 0.50 32.84 8.33
CA SER A 267 1.40 33.16 7.20
C SER A 267 2.68 33.87 7.62
N SER A 268 2.71 34.47 8.82
CA SER A 268 3.84 35.25 9.34
C SER A 268 5.00 34.39 9.85
N TYR A 269 4.79 33.09 10.10
CA TYR A 269 5.89 32.19 10.48
C TYR A 269 7.00 32.22 9.42
N LYS A 270 8.25 32.24 9.86
CA LYS A 270 9.39 31.89 9.00
C LYS A 270 9.58 30.38 9.01
N VAL A 271 9.71 29.78 7.83
CA VAL A 271 9.91 28.33 7.69
C VAL A 271 11.34 28.05 7.23
N VAL A 272 12.05 27.18 7.93
CA VAL A 272 13.45 26.83 7.62
C VAL A 272 13.53 25.34 7.33
N ASN A 273 14.18 24.99 6.22
CA ASN A 273 14.50 23.60 5.93
C ASN A 273 15.81 23.20 6.61
N GLU A 274 15.84 22.03 7.23
CA GLU A 274 17.00 21.53 7.96
C GLU A 274 17.59 20.31 7.28
N HIS A 275 18.81 20.42 6.78
CA HIS A 275 19.50 19.36 6.07
C HIS A 275 20.79 18.97 6.79
N GLY A 276 21.30 17.78 6.48
CA GLY A 276 22.58 17.29 6.98
C GLY A 276 23.79 18.09 6.50
N SER A 277 24.98 17.50 6.67
CA SER A 277 26.24 18.16 6.29
C SER A 277 26.41 18.26 4.79
N VAL A 278 26.86 19.41 4.31
CA VAL A 278 27.25 19.57 2.90
C VAL A 278 28.61 18.94 2.59
N PHE A 279 29.34 18.47 3.61
CA PHE A 279 30.69 17.93 3.47
C PHE A 279 30.72 16.41 3.33
N ASP A 280 29.66 15.72 3.75
CA ASP A 280 29.60 14.28 3.70
C ASP A 280 29.12 13.76 2.34
N ASN A 281 29.43 12.49 2.06
CA ASN A 281 28.91 11.81 0.88
C ASN A 281 27.44 11.39 1.06
N TYR A 282 26.84 11.62 2.24
CA TYR A 282 25.46 11.27 2.52
C TYR A 282 24.46 12.23 1.89
N SER A 283 24.82 13.50 1.69
CA SER A 283 23.98 14.52 1.04
C SER A 283 23.30 14.06 -0.26
N VAL A 284 24.02 13.33 -1.13
CA VAL A 284 23.46 12.74 -2.36
C VAL A 284 22.31 11.79 -2.02
N PHE A 285 22.53 10.91 -1.05
CA PHE A 285 21.54 9.91 -0.67
C PHE A 285 20.37 10.49 0.11
N ARG A 286 20.62 11.48 0.95
CA ARG A 286 19.59 12.15 1.73
C ARG A 286 18.67 13.02 0.85
N GLY A 287 19.10 13.37 -0.37
CA GLY A 287 18.32 14.13 -1.34
C GLY A 287 18.41 15.65 -1.15
N THR A 288 19.51 16.13 -0.54
CA THR A 288 19.61 17.51 -0.04
C THR A 288 20.57 18.40 -0.83
N LEU A 289 21.20 17.88 -1.89
CA LEU A 289 22.09 18.67 -2.75
C LEU A 289 21.39 19.81 -3.49
N SER A 290 20.11 19.65 -3.85
CA SER A 290 19.35 20.58 -4.67
C SER A 290 18.80 21.75 -3.84
N PHE A 291 19.69 22.60 -3.31
CA PHE A 291 19.33 23.68 -2.38
C PHE A 291 18.33 24.67 -2.98
N LYS A 292 18.40 24.96 -4.29
CA LYS A 292 17.53 25.94 -4.93
C LYS A 292 16.10 25.42 -4.97
N ASP A 293 15.93 24.18 -5.40
CA ASP A 293 14.63 23.55 -5.53
C ASP A 293 14.01 23.21 -4.16
N ASN A 294 14.82 22.70 -3.22
CA ASN A 294 14.37 22.38 -1.85
C ASN A 294 13.98 23.64 -1.08
N ALA A 295 14.74 24.73 -1.21
CA ALA A 295 14.47 25.95 -0.47
C ALA A 295 13.34 26.79 -1.09
N GLN A 296 12.76 26.43 -2.24
CA GLN A 296 11.83 27.28 -3.00
C GLN A 296 10.71 27.89 -2.14
N ASN A 297 10.11 27.08 -1.26
CA ASN A 297 9.00 27.49 -0.39
C ASN A 297 9.42 27.86 1.05
N ALA A 298 10.70 27.74 1.38
CA ALA A 298 11.24 28.07 2.70
C ALA A 298 11.74 29.52 2.75
N ASP A 299 11.77 30.10 3.96
CA ASP A 299 12.39 31.38 4.27
C ASP A 299 13.90 31.24 4.56
N GLY A 300 14.41 30.01 4.75
CA GLY A 300 15.82 29.76 4.97
C GLY A 300 16.22 28.29 4.92
N VAL A 301 17.53 28.04 4.94
CA VAL A 301 18.15 26.71 4.98
C VAL A 301 19.15 26.65 6.12
N LYS A 302 19.07 25.58 6.91
CA LYS A 302 20.08 25.21 7.91
C LYS A 302 20.78 23.93 7.47
N VAL A 303 22.10 23.93 7.52
CA VAL A 303 22.95 22.73 7.34
C VAL A 303 23.61 22.35 8.66
N ASN A 304 24.08 21.10 8.78
CA ASN A 304 24.75 20.60 9.97
C ASN A 304 26.18 20.16 9.66
N ASP A 305 27.17 20.97 10.04
CA ASP A 305 28.57 20.69 9.72
C ASP A 305 29.37 20.26 10.96
N SER A 306 30.31 19.34 10.75
CA SER A 306 31.29 18.98 11.77
C SER A 306 32.39 20.04 11.88
N PRO A 307 32.93 20.34 13.09
CA PRO A 307 33.88 21.44 13.32
C PRO A 307 35.24 21.31 12.62
N TYR A 308 35.51 20.20 11.92
CA TYR A 308 36.76 19.97 11.17
C TYR A 308 36.77 20.59 9.77
N PHE A 309 35.66 21.17 9.31
CA PHE A 309 35.48 21.58 7.93
C PHE A 309 35.57 23.10 7.74
N PRO A 310 35.86 23.59 6.52
CA PRO A 310 35.90 25.02 6.24
C PRO A 310 34.48 25.58 6.08
N HIS A 311 33.89 26.11 7.15
CA HIS A 311 32.47 26.53 7.15
C HIS A 311 32.17 27.75 6.28
N ARG A 312 33.20 28.51 5.89
CA ARG A 312 33.07 29.55 4.86
C ARG A 312 32.56 28.97 3.52
N PHE A 313 33.05 27.78 3.16
CA PHE A 313 32.64 27.07 1.95
C PHE A 313 31.17 26.67 2.01
N SER A 314 30.71 26.09 3.12
CA SER A 314 29.32 25.62 3.23
C SER A 314 28.34 26.79 3.19
N MET A 315 28.67 27.91 3.84
CA MET A 315 27.86 29.13 3.77
C MET A 315 27.84 29.71 2.35
N ASP A 316 28.97 29.75 1.65
CA ASP A 316 29.04 30.21 0.27
C ASP A 316 28.24 29.33 -0.69
N LEU A 317 28.31 28.01 -0.50
CA LEU A 317 27.57 27.02 -1.29
C LEU A 317 26.06 27.20 -1.12
N VAL A 318 25.56 27.22 0.11
CA VAL A 318 24.11 27.36 0.38
C VAL A 318 23.62 28.74 -0.10
N ARG A 319 24.31 29.81 0.27
CA ARG A 319 23.93 31.19 -0.08
C ARG A 319 23.89 31.42 -1.58
N SER A 320 24.81 30.82 -2.34
CA SER A 320 24.86 30.97 -3.80
C SER A 320 23.67 30.33 -4.51
N ASN A 321 22.97 29.39 -3.86
CA ASN A 321 21.94 28.56 -4.48
C ASN A 321 20.54 28.75 -3.91
N ILE A 322 20.36 29.61 -2.90
CA ILE A 322 19.02 30.02 -2.45
C ILE A 322 18.74 31.45 -2.90
N SER A 323 17.46 31.80 -3.07
CA SER A 323 17.09 33.16 -3.51
C SER A 323 17.51 34.22 -2.49
N THR A 324 17.90 35.40 -2.96
CA THR A 324 18.30 36.54 -2.15
C THR A 324 17.29 36.85 -1.04
N GLY A 325 17.78 37.18 0.15
CA GLY A 325 16.97 37.49 1.33
C GLY A 325 16.56 36.29 2.19
N LYS A 326 16.75 35.05 1.70
CA LYS A 326 16.56 33.84 2.52
C LYS A 326 17.68 33.66 3.53
N TRP A 327 17.36 33.10 4.69
CA TRP A 327 18.32 32.89 5.76
C TRP A 327 19.22 31.70 5.45
N VAL A 328 20.52 31.89 5.69
CA VAL A 328 21.50 30.81 5.75
C VAL A 328 21.80 30.57 7.23
N MET A 329 21.88 29.31 7.63
CA MET A 329 22.06 28.91 9.02
C MET A 329 22.98 27.70 9.09
N ASN A 330 23.65 27.53 10.23
CA ASN A 330 24.51 26.37 10.47
C ASN A 330 24.18 25.74 11.84
N GLU A 331 24.57 24.49 12.00
CA GLU A 331 24.56 23.77 13.26
C GLU A 331 25.97 23.27 13.57
N VAL A 332 26.36 23.43 14.83
CA VAL A 332 27.61 22.99 15.41
C VAL A 332 27.33 21.70 16.14
N ASP A 333 27.82 20.58 15.62
CA ASP A 333 27.69 19.28 16.27
C ASP A 333 28.77 19.10 17.35
N GLY A 334 28.34 19.02 18.60
CA GLY A 334 29.17 18.78 19.79
C GLY A 334 29.63 17.33 19.98
N ILE A 335 29.28 16.38 19.10
CA ILE A 335 29.75 14.99 19.24
C ILE A 335 31.29 14.97 19.24
N GLY A 336 31.86 14.66 20.40
CA GLY A 336 33.32 14.61 20.59
C GLY A 336 33.97 15.93 20.99
N TYR A 337 33.21 16.92 21.49
CA TYR A 337 33.75 18.19 22.01
C TYR A 337 34.90 17.99 23.00
N ALA A 338 34.83 16.94 23.83
CA ALA A 338 35.87 16.58 24.79
C ALA A 338 37.23 16.22 24.15
N ARG A 339 37.27 15.93 22.85
CA ARG A 339 38.49 15.53 22.12
C ARG A 339 39.12 16.65 21.30
N LEU A 340 38.34 17.64 20.85
CA LEU A 340 38.76 18.59 19.82
C LEU A 340 39.32 19.91 20.33
N GLY A 341 39.16 20.19 21.61
CA GLY A 341 39.46 21.50 22.15
C GLY A 341 38.47 22.56 21.63
N LEU A 342 38.64 23.79 22.10
CA LEU A 342 37.65 24.86 21.93
C LEU A 342 37.69 25.54 20.55
N ASP A 343 38.90 25.70 20.00
CA ASP A 343 39.14 26.55 18.83
C ASP A 343 38.35 26.14 17.57
N PRO A 344 38.25 24.84 17.19
CA PRO A 344 37.47 24.44 16.01
C PRO A 344 36.00 24.87 16.09
N PHE A 345 35.39 24.81 17.29
CA PHE A 345 34.01 25.21 17.49
C PHE A 345 33.81 26.73 17.43
N ILE A 346 34.75 27.50 18.00
CA ILE A 346 34.75 28.96 17.85
C ILE A 346 34.89 29.33 16.37
N GLU A 347 35.85 28.71 15.67
CA GLU A 347 36.06 28.93 14.25
C GLU A 347 34.80 28.62 13.44
N GLN A 348 34.11 27.52 13.71
CA GLN A 348 32.86 27.20 13.03
C GLN A 348 31.81 28.31 13.17
N VAL A 349 31.58 28.81 14.38
CA VAL A 349 30.60 29.89 14.62
C VAL A 349 31.06 31.18 13.92
N THR A 350 32.32 31.58 14.12
CA THR A 350 32.90 32.80 13.54
C THR A 350 32.88 32.76 12.01
N GLN A 351 33.28 31.65 11.40
CA GLN A 351 33.28 31.48 9.94
C GLN A 351 31.85 31.47 9.37
N SER A 352 30.92 30.83 10.07
CA SER A 352 29.51 30.82 9.68
C SER A 352 28.95 32.24 9.69
N PHE A 353 29.19 33.01 10.77
CA PHE A 353 28.73 34.40 10.85
C PHE A 353 29.42 35.32 9.83
N GLN A 354 30.73 35.16 9.63
CA GLN A 354 31.49 35.89 8.62
C GLN A 354 30.89 35.70 7.21
N HIS A 355 30.35 34.52 6.90
CA HIS A 355 29.77 34.19 5.59
C HIS A 355 28.24 34.19 5.57
N GLY A 356 27.59 34.80 6.56
CA GLY A 356 26.20 35.20 6.45
C GLY A 356 25.19 34.33 7.19
N ALA A 357 25.66 33.44 8.06
CA ALA A 357 24.76 32.71 8.93
C ALA A 357 23.98 33.69 9.81
N LYS A 358 22.65 33.62 9.77
CA LYS A 358 21.79 34.37 10.69
C LYS A 358 21.72 33.68 12.05
N VAL A 359 21.71 32.36 12.03
CA VAL A 359 21.60 31.52 13.22
C VAL A 359 22.67 30.45 13.16
N VAL A 360 23.33 30.23 14.31
CA VAL A 360 24.16 29.06 14.55
C VAL A 360 23.59 28.32 15.76
N VAL A 361 23.30 27.03 15.59
CA VAL A 361 22.71 26.17 16.63
C VAL A 361 23.77 25.26 17.23
N PHE A 362 23.83 25.14 18.56
CA PHE A 362 24.66 24.18 19.27
C PHE A 362 23.87 22.90 19.53
N ALA A 363 24.27 21.82 18.87
CA ALA A 363 23.68 20.49 19.00
C ALA A 363 24.61 19.56 19.80
N ASN A 364 24.04 18.62 20.55
CA ASN A 364 24.79 17.58 21.27
C ASN A 364 25.76 18.10 22.37
N PHE A 365 25.40 19.18 23.07
CA PHE A 365 26.16 19.75 24.21
C PHE A 365 25.42 19.59 25.56
N ALA A 366 24.58 18.57 25.71
CA ALA A 366 23.58 18.53 26.78
C ALA A 366 24.12 18.24 28.20
N ASP A 367 25.34 17.71 28.33
CA ASP A 367 25.96 17.45 29.62
C ASP A 367 26.67 18.71 30.18
N ALA A 368 27.10 18.65 31.44
CA ALA A 368 27.72 19.80 32.11
C ALA A 368 29.00 20.29 31.40
N GLY A 369 29.80 19.36 30.86
CA GLY A 369 31.01 19.68 30.10
C GLY A 369 30.68 20.38 28.78
N GLY A 370 29.65 19.92 28.08
CA GLY A 370 29.17 20.51 26.84
C GLY A 370 28.60 21.90 27.06
N LEU A 371 27.80 22.11 28.10
CA LEU A 371 27.25 23.43 28.44
C LEU A 371 28.34 24.44 28.83
N GLU A 372 29.40 23.99 29.51
CA GLU A 372 30.58 24.81 29.77
C GLU A 372 31.33 25.17 28.46
N PHE A 373 31.40 24.23 27.51
CA PHE A 373 31.90 24.52 26.16
C PHE A 373 31.08 25.59 25.46
N VAL A 374 29.75 25.49 25.50
CA VAL A 374 28.83 26.51 24.96
C VAL A 374 29.13 27.87 25.58
N ARG A 375 29.31 27.95 26.91
CA ARG A 375 29.67 29.19 27.61
C ARG A 375 30.95 29.82 27.07
N GLN A 376 31.98 29.02 26.86
CA GLN A 376 33.27 29.52 26.38
C GLN A 376 33.19 29.98 24.91
N ILE A 377 32.48 29.23 24.06
CA ILE A 377 32.26 29.60 22.65
C ILE A 377 31.49 30.92 22.56
N THR A 378 30.34 31.03 23.22
CA THR A 378 29.48 32.23 23.17
C THR A 378 30.20 33.46 23.70
N GLN A 379 30.96 33.34 24.80
CA GLN A 379 31.78 34.43 25.34
C GLN A 379 32.81 34.90 24.33
N ARG A 380 33.53 33.96 23.69
CA ARG A 380 34.53 34.33 22.69
C ARG A 380 33.91 34.99 21.47
N VAL A 381 32.82 34.44 20.93
CA VAL A 381 32.12 35.00 19.76
C VAL A 381 31.57 36.39 20.04
N ARG A 382 31.02 36.62 21.24
CA ARG A 382 30.59 37.96 21.69
C ARG A 382 31.76 38.92 21.84
N SER A 383 32.88 38.47 22.40
CA SER A 383 34.09 39.31 22.53
C SER A 383 34.66 39.77 21.17
N GLN A 384 34.38 39.02 20.09
CA GLN A 384 34.72 39.39 18.72
C GLN A 384 33.72 40.37 18.08
N GLY A 385 32.65 40.76 18.78
CA GLY A 385 31.64 41.72 18.32
C GLY A 385 30.61 41.15 17.34
N TRP A 386 30.61 39.84 17.05
CA TRP A 386 29.72 39.26 16.03
C TRP A 386 28.24 39.43 16.32
N MET A 387 27.85 39.44 17.60
CA MET A 387 26.44 39.53 17.99
C MET A 387 25.86 40.93 17.80
N ASP A 388 26.72 41.95 17.69
CA ASP A 388 26.37 43.36 17.51
C ASP A 388 26.55 43.81 16.05
N GLN A 389 26.93 42.88 15.16
CA GLN A 389 27.05 43.13 13.73
C GLN A 389 25.85 42.57 12.97
N PRO A 390 25.23 43.34 12.08
CA PRO A 390 24.17 42.82 11.22
C PRO A 390 24.70 41.71 10.31
N VAL A 391 23.79 40.89 9.77
CA VAL A 391 24.11 39.99 8.66
C VAL A 391 24.41 40.86 7.43
N PRO A 392 25.63 40.86 6.88
CA PRO A 392 25.98 41.77 5.80
C PRO A 392 25.37 41.30 4.48
N ASP A 393 25.12 42.26 3.58
CA ASP A 393 24.88 41.96 2.18
C ASP A 393 26.20 41.51 1.53
N PHE A 394 26.16 40.39 0.81
CA PHE A 394 27.35 39.80 0.21
C PHE A 394 27.45 40.09 -1.29
N ALA A 395 28.61 40.57 -1.72
CA ALA A 395 29.00 40.65 -3.13
C ALA A 395 29.99 39.52 -3.43
N PRO A 396 29.53 38.31 -3.79
CA PRO A 396 30.42 37.19 -4.03
C PRO A 396 31.26 37.41 -5.28
N VAL A 397 32.49 36.91 -5.26
CA VAL A 397 33.47 36.98 -6.35
C VAL A 397 33.58 35.64 -7.10
N GLY A 398 34.07 35.71 -8.33
CA GLY A 398 34.25 34.52 -9.18
C GLY A 398 32.95 33.76 -9.42
N ASN A 399 33.08 32.56 -9.99
CA ASN A 399 31.99 31.59 -10.08
C ASN A 399 32.55 30.18 -10.30
N ILE A 400 32.12 29.21 -9.50
CA ILE A 400 32.38 27.79 -9.70
C ILE A 400 31.07 27.13 -10.15
N PRO A 401 30.89 26.87 -11.46
CA PRO A 401 29.70 26.18 -11.95
C PRO A 401 29.81 24.67 -11.69
N VAL A 402 28.78 24.10 -11.08
CA VAL A 402 28.67 22.68 -10.74
C VAL A 402 27.35 22.17 -11.27
N LYS A 403 27.36 21.08 -12.04
CA LYS A 403 26.13 20.39 -12.44
C LYS A 403 25.74 19.38 -11.37
N LEU A 404 24.47 19.36 -10.97
CA LEU A 404 23.94 18.39 -10.02
C LEU A 404 24.19 16.97 -10.50
N SER A 405 23.99 16.69 -11.79
CA SER A 405 24.26 15.38 -12.38
C SER A 405 25.70 14.90 -12.18
N ARG A 406 26.68 15.82 -12.23
CA ARG A 406 28.11 15.51 -12.01
C ARG A 406 28.43 15.40 -10.54
N LEU A 407 27.80 16.21 -9.69
CA LEU A 407 27.96 16.15 -8.26
C LEU A 407 27.43 14.84 -7.67
N ILE A 408 26.35 14.29 -8.24
CA ILE A 408 25.84 12.96 -7.90
C ILE A 408 26.83 11.86 -8.32
N ASP A 409 27.44 11.98 -9.51
CA ASP A 409 28.35 10.95 -10.02
C ASP A 409 29.70 10.92 -9.28
N LEU A 410 30.23 12.07 -8.84
CA LEU A 410 31.63 12.22 -8.41
C LEU A 410 31.81 12.85 -7.02
N GLY A 411 30.78 13.48 -6.46
CA GLY A 411 30.87 14.20 -5.19
C GLY A 411 31.76 15.45 -5.22
N TYR A 412 31.84 16.16 -4.09
CA TYR A 412 32.59 17.42 -3.99
C TYR A 412 34.11 17.25 -4.11
N GLY A 413 34.63 16.12 -3.64
CA GLY A 413 36.06 15.82 -3.59
C GLY A 413 36.67 15.62 -4.97
N GLU A 414 36.13 14.67 -5.75
CA GLU A 414 36.66 14.36 -7.08
C GLU A 414 36.46 15.49 -8.09
N LEU A 415 35.39 16.28 -7.92
CA LEU A 415 35.19 17.50 -8.72
C LEU A 415 36.14 18.66 -8.33
N GLY A 416 36.92 18.51 -7.25
CA GLY A 416 37.87 19.53 -6.80
C GLY A 416 37.22 20.86 -6.41
N ILE A 417 35.92 20.87 -6.07
CA ILE A 417 35.14 22.09 -5.87
C ILE A 417 35.72 22.90 -4.70
N ARG A 418 36.13 22.23 -3.62
CA ARG A 418 36.72 22.89 -2.43
C ARG A 418 38.09 23.50 -2.73
N SER A 419 38.89 22.87 -3.58
CA SER A 419 40.20 23.38 -3.97
C SER A 419 40.04 24.63 -4.83
N GLN A 420 39.14 24.59 -5.82
CA GLN A 420 38.80 25.76 -6.65
C GLN A 420 38.24 26.92 -5.81
N TRP A 421 37.38 26.61 -4.83
CA TRP A 421 36.85 27.60 -3.90
C TRP A 421 37.96 28.24 -3.07
N THR A 422 38.86 27.43 -2.50
CA THR A 422 40.00 27.92 -1.69
C THR A 422 40.90 28.84 -2.51
N GLU A 423 41.20 28.46 -3.74
CA GLU A 423 42.02 29.26 -4.65
C GLU A 423 41.37 30.63 -4.95
N LEU A 424 40.10 30.64 -5.37
CA LEU A 424 39.37 31.87 -5.66
C LEU A 424 39.21 32.75 -4.41
N TYR A 425 38.91 32.15 -3.26
CA TYR A 425 38.76 32.86 -2.00
C TYR A 425 40.06 33.59 -1.63
N ASN A 426 41.20 32.89 -1.67
CA ASN A 426 42.51 33.46 -1.35
C ASN A 426 42.94 34.53 -2.35
N GLN A 427 42.78 34.27 -3.66
CA GLN A 427 43.15 35.22 -4.72
C GLN A 427 42.37 36.54 -4.66
N ASN A 428 41.15 36.49 -4.13
CA ASN A 428 40.27 37.66 -4.05
C ASN A 428 40.24 38.29 -2.66
N GLY A 429 41.29 38.09 -1.85
CA GLY A 429 41.44 38.73 -0.55
C GLY A 429 40.38 38.28 0.45
N ASN A 430 40.09 36.97 0.49
CA ASN A 430 39.18 36.34 1.45
C ASN A 430 37.71 36.81 1.32
N LYS A 431 37.29 37.16 0.09
CA LYS A 431 35.90 37.50 -0.21
C LYS A 431 35.07 36.24 -0.48
N PRO A 432 33.78 36.23 -0.11
CA PRO A 432 32.89 35.11 -0.40
C PRO A 432 32.88 34.75 -1.88
N VAL A 433 32.89 33.47 -2.22
CA VAL A 433 32.94 32.98 -3.62
C VAL A 433 31.57 32.49 -4.05
N ARG A 434 31.21 32.72 -5.32
CA ARG A 434 29.98 32.14 -5.88
C ARG A 434 30.20 30.69 -6.30
N ILE A 435 29.35 29.80 -5.81
CA ILE A 435 29.28 28.39 -6.27
C ILE A 435 27.90 28.16 -6.86
N THR A 436 27.78 28.07 -8.17
CA THR A 436 26.49 27.89 -8.84
C THR A 436 26.22 26.42 -9.07
N LEU A 437 25.18 25.88 -8.42
CA LEU A 437 24.67 24.54 -8.65
C LEU A 437 23.57 24.59 -9.72
N ASP A 438 23.89 24.10 -10.90
CA ASP A 438 22.95 23.85 -11.98
C ASP A 438 22.23 22.53 -11.71
N GLU A 439 20.97 22.59 -11.28
CA GLU A 439 20.09 21.44 -11.01
C GLU A 439 19.58 20.80 -12.32
N ASP A 440 20.53 20.48 -13.22
CA ASP A 440 20.35 20.15 -14.64
C ASP A 440 19.49 18.90 -14.93
N ILE A 441 19.24 18.08 -13.92
CA ILE A 441 18.42 16.85 -14.01
C ILE A 441 17.04 17.01 -13.36
N LEU A 442 16.77 18.12 -12.68
CA LEU A 442 15.46 18.41 -12.11
C LEU A 442 14.62 19.19 -13.12
N ASP A 443 13.44 18.65 -13.45
CA ASP A 443 12.40 19.43 -14.13
C ASP A 443 11.44 20.05 -13.11
N GLN A 444 10.82 21.17 -13.48
CA GLN A 444 9.86 21.90 -12.63
C GLN A 444 8.47 21.25 -12.62
N THR A 445 8.26 20.16 -13.37
CA THR A 445 6.97 19.48 -13.44
C THR A 445 6.67 18.84 -12.07
N PRO A 446 5.60 19.23 -11.38
CA PRO A 446 5.19 18.55 -10.15
C PRO A 446 4.93 17.07 -10.45
N ILE A 447 5.31 16.17 -9.53
CA ILE A 447 4.76 14.81 -9.62
C ILE A 447 3.30 14.94 -9.21
N ALA A 448 2.39 14.33 -9.99
CA ALA A 448 1.06 14.07 -9.46
C ALA A 448 1.21 13.34 -8.12
N PRO A 449 0.43 13.68 -7.07
CA PRO A 449 0.43 12.87 -5.87
C PRO A 449 0.23 11.40 -6.28
N PRO A 450 0.92 10.44 -5.62
CA PRO A 450 0.62 9.03 -5.86
C PRO A 450 -0.90 8.89 -5.78
N PRO A 451 -1.54 8.15 -6.72
CA PRO A 451 -2.99 8.12 -6.83
C PRO A 451 -3.57 7.99 -5.43
N THR A 452 -4.27 9.04 -4.99
CA THR A 452 -4.79 9.10 -3.63
C THR A 452 -5.70 7.90 -3.51
N SER A 453 -5.23 6.90 -2.80
CA SER A 453 -6.01 5.81 -2.27
C SER A 453 -7.12 6.46 -1.45
N SER A 454 -8.24 6.80 -2.08
CA SER A 454 -9.47 7.11 -1.33
C SER A 454 -9.71 5.94 -0.39
N PRO A 455 -10.18 6.13 0.84
CA PRO A 455 -10.44 5.00 1.73
C PRO A 455 -11.31 3.97 1.01
N LEU A 456 -10.96 2.69 1.14
CA LEU A 456 -11.68 1.61 0.49
C LEU A 456 -13.18 1.73 0.79
N SER A 457 -13.99 1.81 -0.26
CA SER A 457 -15.44 1.89 -0.17
C SER A 457 -16.10 0.85 -1.06
N LEU A 458 -17.18 0.26 -0.57
CA LEU A 458 -18.06 -0.58 -1.37
C LEU A 458 -19.10 0.30 -2.07
N LEU A 459 -19.26 0.06 -3.37
CA LEU A 459 -20.31 0.64 -4.19
C LEU A 459 -21.47 -0.34 -4.33
N ALA A 460 -22.59 0.14 -4.88
CA ALA A 460 -23.69 -0.74 -5.26
C ALA A 460 -23.19 -1.89 -6.15
N PRO A 461 -23.39 -3.15 -5.73
CA PRO A 461 -22.94 -4.33 -6.49
C PRO A 461 -23.79 -4.52 -7.75
N THR A 462 -23.38 -5.43 -8.62
CA THR A 462 -24.25 -5.93 -9.70
C THR A 462 -24.62 -7.37 -9.42
N LEU A 463 -25.88 -7.75 -9.66
CA LEU A 463 -26.36 -9.13 -9.58
C LEU A 463 -26.96 -9.52 -10.93
N ASP A 464 -26.40 -10.55 -11.56
CA ASP A 464 -27.04 -11.22 -12.69
C ASP A 464 -28.11 -12.18 -12.17
N CYS A 465 -29.38 -11.89 -12.45
CA CYS A 465 -30.52 -12.66 -11.95
C CYS A 465 -30.60 -14.08 -12.55
N ALA A 466 -30.11 -14.29 -13.77
CA ALA A 466 -30.15 -15.60 -14.42
C ALA A 466 -29.12 -16.55 -13.79
N THR A 467 -27.89 -16.07 -13.62
CA THR A 467 -26.78 -16.89 -13.12
C THR A 467 -26.62 -16.84 -11.60
N GLY A 468 -27.10 -15.77 -10.96
CA GLY A 468 -26.88 -15.47 -9.55
C GLY A 468 -25.52 -14.83 -9.27
N LEU A 469 -24.74 -14.47 -10.28
CA LEU A 469 -23.41 -13.92 -10.11
C LEU A 469 -23.50 -12.49 -9.54
N LEU A 470 -23.18 -12.35 -8.25
CA LEU A 470 -23.02 -11.07 -7.59
C LEU A 470 -21.55 -10.63 -7.74
N THR A 471 -21.35 -9.44 -8.31
CA THR A 471 -20.04 -8.83 -8.49
C THR A 471 -19.90 -7.65 -7.53
N PHE A 472 -18.89 -7.72 -6.67
CA PHE A 472 -18.51 -6.63 -5.78
C PHE A 472 -17.96 -5.46 -6.59
N ARG A 473 -18.34 -4.25 -6.21
CA ARG A 473 -17.80 -3.02 -6.80
C ARG A 473 -17.18 -2.20 -5.70
N THR A 474 -15.96 -1.74 -5.92
CA THR A 474 -15.20 -0.95 -4.95
C THR A 474 -14.66 0.31 -5.60
N ALA A 475 -14.43 1.33 -4.78
CA ALA A 475 -13.73 2.55 -5.15
C ALA A 475 -12.72 2.91 -4.04
N GLY A 476 -11.62 3.55 -4.45
CA GLY A 476 -10.50 3.80 -3.56
C GLY A 476 -9.66 2.54 -3.30
N GLY A 477 -8.97 2.52 -2.16
CA GLY A 477 -8.06 1.48 -1.72
C GLY A 477 -6.58 1.83 -1.95
N ASP A 478 -5.70 1.17 -1.20
CA ASP A 478 -4.24 1.42 -1.15
C ASP A 478 -3.43 0.65 -2.21
N ASN A 479 -4.12 0.10 -3.23
CA ASN A 479 -3.58 -0.76 -4.29
C ASN A 479 -3.02 -2.12 -3.85
N THR A 480 -3.16 -2.51 -2.58
CA THR A 480 -2.94 -3.91 -2.16
C THR A 480 -4.14 -4.79 -2.54
N ALA A 481 -4.03 -6.11 -2.39
CA ALA A 481 -5.14 -7.01 -2.72
C ALA A 481 -6.36 -6.78 -1.80
N ILE A 482 -7.55 -6.63 -2.39
CA ILE A 482 -8.80 -6.52 -1.64
C ILE A 482 -9.38 -7.92 -1.45
N GLU A 483 -9.81 -8.22 -0.23
CA GLU A 483 -10.60 -9.41 0.06
C GLU A 483 -12.08 -9.04 0.21
N TYR A 484 -12.96 -9.91 -0.26
CA TYR A 484 -14.41 -9.73 -0.31
C TYR A 484 -15.12 -10.89 0.40
N MET A 485 -16.27 -10.61 1.01
CA MET A 485 -17.19 -11.66 1.46
C MET A 485 -18.64 -11.19 1.53
N VAL A 486 -19.56 -12.15 1.54
CA VAL A 486 -20.97 -11.94 1.91
C VAL A 486 -21.18 -12.57 3.29
N ALA A 487 -21.51 -11.74 4.28
CA ALA A 487 -21.66 -12.20 5.66
C ALA A 487 -22.67 -13.35 5.76
N GLY A 488 -22.25 -14.48 6.33
CA GLY A 488 -23.09 -15.68 6.50
C GLY A 488 -23.32 -16.52 5.24
N LEU A 489 -22.77 -16.13 4.07
CA LEU A 489 -22.92 -16.88 2.82
C LEU A 489 -21.59 -17.29 2.18
N SER A 490 -20.53 -16.49 2.32
CA SER A 490 -19.22 -16.81 1.75
C SER A 490 -18.08 -16.51 2.72
N PRO A 491 -16.96 -17.26 2.66
CA PRO A 491 -15.72 -16.85 3.32
C PRO A 491 -15.10 -15.64 2.62
N TRP A 492 -14.06 -15.07 3.24
CA TRP A 492 -13.18 -14.09 2.61
C TRP A 492 -12.47 -14.69 1.40
N SER A 493 -12.41 -13.93 0.31
CA SER A 493 -11.77 -14.33 -0.94
C SER A 493 -11.27 -13.10 -1.70
N THR A 494 -10.20 -13.22 -2.48
CA THR A 494 -9.73 -12.16 -3.39
C THR A 494 -10.54 -12.11 -4.69
N SER A 495 -11.44 -13.06 -4.92
CA SER A 495 -12.36 -13.00 -6.05
C SER A 495 -13.44 -11.93 -5.80
N PRO A 496 -13.62 -10.95 -6.70
CA PRO A 496 -14.65 -9.92 -6.56
C PRO A 496 -16.04 -10.44 -6.97
N THR A 497 -16.27 -11.75 -6.95
CA THR A 497 -17.51 -12.38 -7.39
C THR A 497 -17.94 -13.52 -6.47
N VAL A 498 -19.25 -13.70 -6.32
CA VAL A 498 -19.87 -14.79 -5.55
C VAL A 498 -21.22 -15.15 -6.17
N THR A 499 -21.58 -16.42 -6.16
CA THR A 499 -22.88 -16.87 -6.70
C THR A 499 -23.93 -16.96 -5.59
N ILE A 500 -25.05 -16.28 -5.79
CA ILE A 500 -26.23 -16.34 -4.92
C ILE A 500 -27.19 -17.41 -5.45
N GLU A 501 -27.66 -18.29 -4.58
CA GLU A 501 -28.66 -19.32 -4.93
C GLU A 501 -30.01 -18.70 -5.33
N ALA A 502 -30.75 -19.35 -6.24
CA ALA A 502 -32.00 -18.82 -6.83
C ALA A 502 -32.98 -18.29 -5.76
N SER A 503 -33.23 -19.09 -4.73
CA SER A 503 -34.17 -18.75 -3.65
C SER A 503 -33.81 -17.50 -2.82
N LYS A 504 -32.59 -16.98 -2.94
CA LYS A 504 -32.16 -15.75 -2.24
C LYS A 504 -32.01 -14.54 -3.17
N ARG A 505 -32.38 -14.66 -4.45
CA ARG A 505 -32.25 -13.59 -5.45
C ARG A 505 -33.42 -12.59 -5.45
N ILE A 506 -34.44 -12.84 -4.63
CA ILE A 506 -35.67 -12.04 -4.61
C ILE A 506 -35.92 -11.51 -3.19
N GLY A 507 -35.73 -10.20 -3.00
CA GLY A 507 -36.11 -9.50 -1.76
C GLY A 507 -35.28 -9.82 -0.51
N VAL A 508 -34.15 -10.51 -0.65
CA VAL A 508 -33.30 -10.90 0.49
C VAL A 508 -32.17 -9.89 0.69
N ALA A 509 -31.97 -9.46 1.94
CA ALA A 509 -30.92 -8.53 2.33
C ALA A 509 -29.63 -9.25 2.76
N PHE A 510 -28.49 -8.72 2.33
CA PHE A 510 -27.15 -9.18 2.68
C PHE A 510 -26.28 -8.02 3.16
N VAL A 511 -25.27 -8.35 3.98
CA VAL A 511 -24.15 -7.44 4.30
C VAL A 511 -22.95 -7.88 3.48
N LEU A 512 -22.59 -7.07 2.48
CA LEU A 512 -21.37 -7.23 1.71
C LEU A 512 -20.22 -6.59 2.50
N LYS A 513 -19.07 -7.27 2.56
CA LYS A 513 -17.87 -6.75 3.23
C LYS A 513 -16.66 -6.80 2.29
N ALA A 514 -15.81 -5.79 2.39
CA ALA A 514 -14.54 -5.72 1.71
C ALA A 514 -13.48 -5.25 2.71
N ARG A 515 -12.26 -5.79 2.61
CA ARG A 515 -11.15 -5.36 3.46
C ARG A 515 -9.84 -5.28 2.71
N GLN A 516 -8.98 -4.41 3.20
CA GLN A 516 -7.65 -4.15 2.66
C GLN A 516 -6.79 -3.58 3.79
N SER A 517 -5.57 -4.10 3.96
CA SER A 517 -4.61 -3.63 4.98
C SER A 517 -5.19 -3.49 6.39
N GLY A 518 -6.07 -4.42 6.79
CA GLY A 518 -6.72 -4.44 8.11
C GLY A 518 -7.90 -3.47 8.27
N GLN A 519 -8.22 -2.65 7.27
CA GLN A 519 -9.41 -1.79 7.25
C GLN A 519 -10.58 -2.51 6.56
N GLU A 520 -11.75 -2.50 7.19
CA GLU A 520 -12.97 -3.11 6.64
C GLU A 520 -14.02 -2.05 6.28
N THR A 521 -14.76 -2.29 5.20
CA THR A 521 -15.95 -1.53 4.83
C THR A 521 -17.13 -2.47 4.55
N SER A 522 -18.35 -1.96 4.67
CA SER A 522 -19.59 -2.76 4.55
C SER A 522 -20.65 -2.06 3.70
N TYR A 523 -21.46 -2.84 2.99
CA TYR A 523 -22.58 -2.36 2.18
C TYR A 523 -23.81 -3.27 2.35
N ASN A 524 -24.95 -2.68 2.72
CA ASN A 524 -26.21 -3.41 2.82
C ASN A 524 -26.88 -3.49 1.45
N TYR A 525 -27.09 -4.70 0.94
CA TYR A 525 -27.65 -4.95 -0.38
C TYR A 525 -28.89 -5.84 -0.30
N THR A 526 -30.00 -5.41 -0.87
CA THR A 526 -31.21 -6.23 -1.05
C THR A 526 -31.33 -6.67 -2.50
N THR A 527 -31.54 -7.97 -2.73
CA THR A 527 -31.69 -8.52 -4.07
C THR A 527 -32.99 -8.05 -4.72
N ALA A 528 -32.92 -7.69 -6.01
CA ALA A 528 -34.01 -7.02 -6.73
C ALA A 528 -34.33 -7.71 -8.07
N CYS A 529 -34.13 -9.03 -8.16
CA CYS A 529 -34.55 -9.78 -9.34
C CYS A 529 -36.07 -9.81 -9.47
N GLY A 530 -36.58 -9.83 -10.71
CA GLY A 530 -38.01 -10.05 -10.96
C GLY A 530 -38.43 -11.44 -10.50
N ASN A 531 -39.68 -11.57 -10.06
CA ASN A 531 -40.27 -12.83 -9.61
C ASN A 531 -41.20 -13.39 -10.70
N ASN A 532 -41.00 -14.65 -11.10
CA ASN A 532 -41.91 -15.37 -11.98
C ASN A 532 -42.86 -16.26 -11.15
N PRO A 533 -44.13 -16.41 -11.54
CA PRO A 533 -45.05 -17.29 -10.82
C PRO A 533 -44.62 -18.76 -10.91
N PRO A 534 -44.98 -19.59 -9.92
CA PRO A 534 -44.77 -21.04 -10.00
C PRO A 534 -45.40 -21.66 -11.24
N THR A 535 -44.84 -22.76 -11.72
CA THR A 535 -45.32 -23.47 -12.91
C THR A 535 -45.89 -24.83 -12.53
N LEU A 536 -47.04 -25.18 -13.09
CA LEU A 536 -47.65 -26.49 -12.93
C LEU A 536 -46.82 -27.53 -13.71
N VAL A 537 -46.29 -28.53 -13.01
CA VAL A 537 -45.47 -29.61 -13.60
C VAL A 537 -46.26 -30.90 -13.74
N THR A 538 -46.97 -31.28 -12.67
CA THR A 538 -47.75 -32.53 -12.65
C THR A 538 -49.19 -32.23 -12.26
N PRO A 539 -50.15 -32.27 -13.20
CA PRO A 539 -51.57 -32.11 -12.88
C PRO A 539 -52.06 -33.22 -11.93
N ILE A 540 -52.99 -32.88 -11.03
CA ILE A 540 -53.60 -33.85 -10.12
C ILE A 540 -54.78 -34.53 -10.86
N ALA A 541 -54.78 -35.86 -10.91
CA ALA A 541 -55.88 -36.62 -11.52
C ALA A 541 -57.15 -36.56 -10.66
N SER A 542 -58.32 -36.63 -11.31
CA SER A 542 -59.61 -36.74 -10.63
C SER A 542 -59.67 -37.96 -9.71
N GLN A 543 -60.29 -37.79 -8.54
CA GLN A 543 -60.39 -38.82 -7.51
C GLN A 543 -61.84 -39.32 -7.39
N ASN A 544 -62.04 -40.62 -7.24
CA ASN A 544 -63.34 -41.22 -6.92
C ASN A 544 -63.28 -41.79 -5.50
N ILE A 545 -64.16 -41.31 -4.62
CA ILE A 545 -64.21 -41.69 -3.21
C ILE A 545 -65.63 -42.11 -2.81
N VAL A 546 -65.77 -42.86 -1.73
CA VAL A 546 -67.08 -43.41 -1.29
C VAL A 546 -67.59 -42.61 -0.09
N VAL A 547 -68.87 -42.22 -0.13
CA VAL A 547 -69.52 -41.52 0.98
C VAL A 547 -69.44 -42.35 2.28
N GLY A 548 -69.10 -41.70 3.39
CA GLY A 548 -68.98 -42.35 4.71
C GLY A 548 -67.70 -43.16 4.95
N GLN A 549 -66.76 -43.24 4.00
CA GLN A 549 -65.46 -43.91 4.17
C GLN A 549 -64.32 -42.89 4.40
N PRO A 550 -63.35 -43.17 5.28
CA PRO A 550 -62.22 -42.27 5.50
C PRO A 550 -61.37 -42.14 4.23
N TYR A 551 -60.95 -40.91 3.93
CA TYR A 551 -60.11 -40.56 2.79
C TYR A 551 -58.87 -39.80 3.27
N SER A 552 -57.73 -40.05 2.62
CA SER A 552 -56.48 -39.32 2.84
C SER A 552 -55.69 -39.26 1.53
N PHE A 553 -55.30 -38.06 1.13
CA PHE A 553 -54.54 -37.81 -0.08
C PHE A 553 -53.53 -36.69 0.15
N VAL A 554 -52.25 -37.02 -0.06
CA VAL A 554 -51.14 -36.07 0.02
C VAL A 554 -50.91 -35.48 -1.36
N ILE A 555 -50.98 -34.16 -1.49
CA ILE A 555 -50.65 -33.48 -2.74
C ILE A 555 -49.15 -33.66 -3.01
N PRO A 556 -48.76 -34.22 -4.17
CA PRO A 556 -47.35 -34.44 -4.51
C PRO A 556 -46.53 -33.14 -4.49
N ALA A 557 -45.33 -33.18 -3.92
CA ALA A 557 -44.47 -32.00 -3.82
C ALA A 557 -44.05 -31.44 -5.19
N ASN A 558 -44.01 -32.28 -6.23
CA ASN A 558 -43.69 -31.92 -7.61
C ASN A 558 -44.93 -31.53 -8.45
N THR A 559 -46.06 -31.21 -7.80
CA THR A 559 -47.24 -30.68 -8.51
C THR A 559 -46.88 -29.34 -9.17
N PHE A 560 -46.18 -28.48 -8.45
CA PHE A 560 -45.65 -27.20 -8.96
C PHE A 560 -44.14 -27.13 -8.75
N THR A 561 -43.46 -26.37 -9.60
CA THR A 561 -42.05 -25.96 -9.41
C THR A 561 -41.89 -24.48 -9.62
N ASP A 562 -40.91 -23.91 -8.95
CA ASP A 562 -40.52 -22.51 -9.09
C ASP A 562 -39.03 -22.49 -9.46
N ALA A 563 -38.70 -21.77 -10.55
CA ALA A 563 -37.36 -21.79 -11.13
C ALA A 563 -36.45 -20.72 -10.52
N ASP A 564 -37.03 -19.65 -9.99
CA ASP A 564 -36.36 -18.48 -9.43
C ASP A 564 -36.66 -18.27 -7.93
N GLY A 565 -37.55 -19.08 -7.35
CA GLY A 565 -37.94 -19.02 -5.95
C GLY A 565 -38.20 -20.39 -5.29
N GLN A 566 -38.98 -20.35 -4.22
CA GLN A 566 -39.46 -21.51 -3.48
C GLN A 566 -40.95 -21.32 -3.14
N ILE A 567 -41.73 -22.40 -3.24
CA ILE A 567 -43.14 -22.39 -2.84
C ILE A 567 -43.23 -22.38 -1.31
N VAL A 568 -43.85 -21.34 -0.75
CA VAL A 568 -43.98 -21.13 0.69
C VAL A 568 -45.41 -21.30 1.20
N SER A 569 -46.42 -21.34 0.31
CA SER A 569 -47.82 -21.50 0.70
C SER A 569 -48.62 -22.40 -0.25
N TRP A 570 -49.54 -23.18 0.34
CA TRP A 570 -50.48 -24.07 -0.35
C TRP A 570 -51.89 -23.84 0.20
N VAL A 571 -52.87 -23.59 -0.67
CA VAL A 571 -54.26 -23.35 -0.28
C VAL A 571 -55.19 -24.17 -1.18
N VAL A 572 -56.08 -24.96 -0.57
CA VAL A 572 -57.12 -25.73 -1.29
C VAL A 572 -58.49 -25.19 -0.91
N SER A 573 -59.33 -24.95 -1.91
CA SER A 573 -60.72 -24.51 -1.75
C SER A 573 -61.71 -25.44 -2.46
N ASN A 574 -63.00 -25.32 -2.13
CA ASN A 574 -64.11 -26.12 -2.66
C ASN A 574 -64.02 -27.62 -2.35
N LEU A 575 -63.58 -27.96 -1.13
CA LEU A 575 -63.55 -29.34 -0.64
C LEU A 575 -64.98 -29.91 -0.50
N PRO A 576 -65.22 -31.20 -0.83
CA PRO A 576 -66.47 -31.89 -0.50
C PRO A 576 -66.79 -31.80 1.00
N PRO A 577 -68.09 -31.70 1.39
CA PRO A 577 -68.47 -31.72 2.80
C PRO A 577 -67.89 -32.93 3.53
N GLY A 578 -67.20 -32.68 4.65
CA GLY A 578 -66.54 -33.71 5.46
C GLY A 578 -65.05 -33.93 5.19
N LEU A 579 -64.46 -33.23 4.21
CA LEU A 579 -63.01 -33.19 3.98
C LEU A 579 -62.40 -31.84 4.41
N THR A 580 -61.17 -31.88 4.89
CA THR A 580 -60.36 -30.70 5.25
C THR A 580 -58.97 -30.79 4.59
N PHE A 581 -58.29 -29.65 4.46
CA PHE A 581 -56.92 -29.57 3.96
C PHE A 581 -55.97 -29.07 5.06
N ASN A 582 -54.88 -29.79 5.26
CA ASN A 582 -53.77 -29.40 6.13
C ASN A 582 -52.60 -28.93 5.27
N ALA A 583 -52.27 -27.63 5.34
CA ALA A 583 -51.24 -27.01 4.52
C ALA A 583 -49.81 -27.49 4.85
N ASP A 584 -49.51 -27.71 6.14
CA ASP A 584 -48.18 -28.13 6.61
C ASP A 584 -47.80 -29.52 6.06
N THR A 585 -48.78 -30.43 6.04
CA THR A 585 -48.61 -31.81 5.54
C THR A 585 -49.06 -31.99 4.10
N ARG A 586 -49.58 -30.93 3.45
CA ARG A 586 -50.22 -30.95 2.12
C ARG A 586 -51.27 -32.07 1.95
N THR A 587 -51.98 -32.40 3.03
CA THR A 587 -52.88 -33.56 3.05
C THR A 587 -54.35 -33.12 3.06
N ILE A 588 -55.12 -33.63 2.10
CA ILE A 588 -56.59 -33.60 2.14
C ILE A 588 -57.06 -34.86 2.84
N SER A 589 -57.86 -34.73 3.91
CA SER A 589 -58.34 -35.88 4.67
C SER A 589 -59.71 -35.65 5.30
N GLY A 590 -60.38 -36.74 5.68
CA GLY A 590 -61.67 -36.70 6.37
C GLY A 590 -62.61 -37.79 5.89
N THR A 591 -63.90 -37.65 6.21
CA THR A 591 -64.95 -38.60 5.79
C THR A 591 -66.03 -37.83 5.04
N PRO A 592 -66.19 -38.03 3.72
CA PRO A 592 -67.15 -37.27 2.94
C PRO A 592 -68.59 -37.63 3.36
N SER A 593 -69.41 -36.60 3.56
CA SER A 593 -70.76 -36.75 4.15
C SER A 593 -71.92 -36.65 3.15
N SER A 594 -71.63 -36.38 1.87
CA SER A 594 -72.64 -36.29 0.82
C SER A 594 -72.12 -36.80 -0.53
N ILE A 595 -73.02 -37.35 -1.33
CA ILE A 595 -72.76 -37.75 -2.72
C ILE A 595 -72.74 -36.50 -3.59
N GLY A 596 -71.78 -36.41 -4.51
CA GLY A 596 -71.65 -35.25 -5.39
C GLY A 596 -70.26 -35.15 -6.02
N THR A 597 -70.09 -34.21 -6.94
CA THR A 597 -68.79 -33.90 -7.55
C THR A 597 -68.40 -32.48 -7.14
N SER A 598 -67.21 -32.33 -6.55
CA SER A 598 -66.62 -31.03 -6.24
C SER A 598 -65.42 -30.76 -7.13
N SER A 599 -65.34 -29.54 -7.68
CA SER A 599 -64.15 -29.05 -8.41
C SER A 599 -63.28 -28.23 -7.46
N LEU A 600 -62.18 -28.83 -7.01
CA LEU A 600 -61.27 -28.21 -6.06
C LEU A 600 -60.33 -27.26 -6.79
N THR A 601 -59.97 -26.15 -6.14
CA THR A 601 -58.92 -25.23 -6.63
C THR A 601 -57.76 -25.23 -5.66
N LEU A 602 -56.57 -25.58 -6.16
CA LEU A 602 -55.31 -25.51 -5.44
C LEU A 602 -54.53 -24.28 -5.91
N VAL A 603 -54.19 -23.38 -4.99
CA VAL A 603 -53.36 -22.20 -5.21
C VAL A 603 -52.05 -22.38 -4.45
N VAL A 604 -50.93 -22.12 -5.12
CA VAL A 604 -49.59 -22.06 -4.52
C VAL A 604 -49.04 -20.64 -4.59
N THR A 605 -48.24 -20.24 -3.60
CA THR A 605 -47.57 -18.93 -3.55
C THR A 605 -46.08 -19.12 -3.28
N ASP A 606 -45.24 -18.40 -4.01
CA ASP A 606 -43.79 -18.38 -3.82
C ASP A 606 -43.31 -17.34 -2.79
N ASN A 607 -42.00 -17.34 -2.52
CA ASN A 607 -41.34 -16.41 -1.60
C ASN A 607 -41.27 -14.96 -2.13
N GLY A 608 -41.51 -14.72 -3.42
CA GLY A 608 -41.66 -13.39 -4.02
C GLY A 608 -43.12 -12.89 -4.07
N GLY A 609 -44.08 -13.71 -3.63
CA GLY A 609 -45.50 -13.42 -3.57
C GLY A 609 -46.29 -13.69 -4.85
N ALA A 610 -45.69 -14.27 -5.91
CA ALA A 610 -46.45 -14.65 -7.10
C ALA A 610 -47.15 -16.00 -6.89
N THR A 611 -48.24 -16.20 -7.62
CA THR A 611 -49.16 -17.32 -7.41
C THR A 611 -49.42 -18.10 -8.69
N ALA A 612 -49.70 -19.39 -8.52
CA ALA A 612 -50.17 -20.26 -9.58
C ALA A 612 -51.28 -21.16 -9.06
N GLN A 613 -52.14 -21.65 -9.96
CA GLN A 613 -53.27 -22.47 -9.57
C GLN A 613 -53.53 -23.64 -10.52
N THR A 614 -54.17 -24.68 -9.99
CA THR A 614 -54.69 -25.82 -10.77
C THR A 614 -56.01 -26.31 -10.17
N THR A 615 -56.79 -27.03 -10.96
CA THR A 615 -58.08 -27.59 -10.55
C THR A 615 -58.14 -29.08 -10.80
N PHE A 616 -58.78 -29.82 -9.90
CA PHE A 616 -59.08 -31.24 -10.07
C PHE A 616 -60.39 -31.59 -9.37
N THR A 617 -61.02 -32.70 -9.78
CA THR A 617 -62.33 -33.09 -9.24
C THR A 617 -62.23 -34.22 -8.24
N ILE A 618 -63.08 -34.18 -7.21
CA ILE A 618 -63.37 -35.31 -6.34
C ILE A 618 -64.84 -35.68 -6.53
N SER A 619 -65.10 -36.91 -6.97
CA SER A 619 -66.44 -37.47 -7.09
C SER A 619 -66.71 -38.41 -5.92
N THR A 620 -67.62 -38.01 -5.03
CA THR A 620 -68.11 -38.86 -3.94
C THR A 620 -69.31 -39.66 -4.41
N VAL A 621 -69.20 -40.99 -4.41
CA VAL A 621 -70.25 -41.92 -4.86
C VAL A 621 -70.87 -42.70 -3.69
N GLY A 622 -72.09 -43.22 -3.89
CA GLY A 622 -72.75 -44.11 -2.93
C GLY A 622 -72.09 -45.49 -2.89
N ALA A 623 -72.11 -46.15 -1.73
CA ALA A 623 -71.59 -47.51 -1.60
C ALA A 623 -72.49 -48.50 -2.38
N THR A 624 -71.97 -49.11 -3.45
CA THR A 624 -72.64 -50.22 -4.14
C THR A 624 -72.21 -51.56 -3.51
N THR A 625 -73.17 -52.42 -3.18
CA THR A 625 -72.96 -53.80 -2.69
C THR A 625 -72.49 -54.75 -3.81
N PRO A 626 -71.59 -55.73 -3.54
CA PRO A 626 -71.00 -56.59 -4.57
C PRO A 626 -71.74 -57.94 -4.76
N PRO A 627 -71.72 -58.55 -5.96
CA PRO A 627 -71.76 -60.03 -6.08
C PRO A 627 -70.79 -60.58 -7.19
N PRO A 628 -70.68 -61.90 -7.46
CA PRO A 628 -69.60 -62.77 -6.99
C PRO A 628 -68.72 -63.39 -8.12
N THR A 629 -67.63 -64.03 -7.71
CA THR A 629 -66.63 -64.78 -8.49
C THR A 629 -67.17 -65.98 -9.29
N THR A 630 -66.67 -66.19 -10.52
CA THR A 630 -66.59 -67.51 -11.20
C THR A 630 -65.23 -67.66 -11.95
N PRO A 631 -64.56 -68.84 -11.93
CA PRO A 631 -63.32 -69.13 -12.69
C PRO A 631 -63.58 -70.08 -13.90
N PRO A 632 -62.56 -70.57 -14.65
CA PRO A 632 -61.72 -69.96 -15.70
C PRO A 632 -62.06 -70.55 -17.12
N PRO A 633 -61.32 -70.23 -18.22
CA PRO A 633 -60.23 -71.14 -18.59
C PRO A 633 -58.98 -70.45 -19.18
N THR A 634 -57.88 -71.16 -18.96
CA THR A 634 -56.52 -70.96 -19.47
C THR A 634 -56.45 -71.08 -21.00
N THR A 635 -55.76 -70.16 -21.66
CA THR A 635 -54.70 -70.44 -22.66
C THR A 635 -54.03 -69.13 -23.10
N PRO A 636 -52.73 -69.19 -23.45
CA PRO A 636 -51.83 -68.05 -23.39
C PRO A 636 -51.89 -67.18 -24.67
N PRO A 637 -51.75 -65.85 -24.57
CA PRO A 637 -51.45 -65.02 -25.73
C PRO A 637 -49.94 -65.11 -26.07
N PRO A 638 -49.61 -64.85 -27.35
CA PRO A 638 -48.36 -65.25 -27.97
C PRO A 638 -47.17 -64.37 -27.60
N THR A 639 -46.02 -65.02 -27.75
CA THR A 639 -44.67 -64.51 -27.69
C THR A 639 -44.34 -63.44 -28.74
N ASN A 640 -43.40 -62.59 -28.33
CA ASN A 640 -42.32 -61.96 -29.11
C ASN A 640 -42.52 -60.50 -29.58
N PRO A 641 -41.42 -59.74 -29.71
CA PRO A 641 -41.13 -58.61 -28.82
C PRO A 641 -40.66 -57.36 -29.60
N GLY A 642 -40.50 -56.22 -28.92
CA GLY A 642 -39.95 -55.02 -29.55
C GLY A 642 -39.76 -53.87 -28.57
N PRO A 643 -38.52 -53.45 -28.26
CA PRO A 643 -38.20 -52.64 -27.09
C PRO A 643 -38.06 -51.15 -27.44
N THR A 644 -38.09 -50.27 -26.43
CA THR A 644 -37.14 -49.15 -26.38
C THR A 644 -36.84 -48.81 -24.92
N ASN A 645 -35.68 -49.28 -24.45
CA ASN A 645 -35.09 -48.84 -23.19
C ASN A 645 -34.85 -47.33 -23.27
N SER A 646 -35.36 -46.55 -22.32
CA SER A 646 -35.07 -45.11 -22.24
C SER A 646 -33.55 -44.87 -22.18
N LEU A 647 -33.06 -43.88 -22.93
CA LEU A 647 -31.65 -43.47 -22.89
C LEU A 647 -31.24 -43.15 -21.45
N SER A 648 -30.08 -43.68 -21.05
CA SER A 648 -29.43 -43.40 -19.76
C SER A 648 -27.92 -43.30 -19.97
N MET A 649 -27.26 -42.47 -19.16
CA MET A 649 -25.79 -42.48 -19.06
C MET A 649 -25.36 -43.47 -17.98
N VAL A 650 -24.24 -44.16 -18.23
CA VAL A 650 -23.59 -45.04 -17.26
C VAL A 650 -22.15 -44.59 -17.03
N ALA A 651 -21.48 -45.17 -16.03
CA ALA A 651 -20.11 -44.83 -15.69
C ALA A 651 -19.18 -44.83 -16.93
N PRO A 652 -18.46 -43.73 -17.20
CA PRO A 652 -17.57 -43.63 -18.35
C PRO A 652 -16.35 -44.55 -18.21
N GLY A 653 -15.63 -44.78 -19.31
CA GLY A 653 -14.29 -45.37 -19.26
C GLY A 653 -13.23 -44.26 -19.23
N VAL A 654 -12.16 -44.43 -18.45
CA VAL A 654 -10.99 -43.55 -18.48
C VAL A 654 -9.73 -44.40 -18.63
N ASP A 655 -8.93 -44.07 -19.63
CA ASP A 655 -7.54 -44.54 -19.73
C ASP A 655 -6.63 -43.52 -19.04
N CYS A 656 -6.10 -43.87 -17.87
CA CYS A 656 -5.26 -42.98 -17.07
C CYS A 656 -3.89 -42.69 -17.71
N ALA A 657 -3.40 -43.55 -18.62
CA ALA A 657 -2.12 -43.34 -19.30
C ALA A 657 -2.26 -42.28 -20.40
N THR A 658 -3.30 -42.40 -21.23
CA THR A 658 -3.52 -41.49 -22.37
C THR A 658 -4.41 -40.29 -22.04
N GLY A 659 -5.21 -40.36 -20.97
CA GLY A 659 -6.23 -39.38 -20.62
C GLY A 659 -7.50 -39.49 -21.48
N LEU A 660 -7.69 -40.60 -22.19
CA LEU A 660 -8.88 -40.81 -23.02
C LEU A 660 -10.10 -41.10 -22.13
N LEU A 661 -11.06 -40.18 -22.13
CA LEU A 661 -12.37 -40.32 -21.52
C LEU A 661 -13.36 -40.84 -22.58
N THR A 662 -14.02 -41.96 -22.29
CA THR A 662 -15.01 -42.59 -23.17
C THR A 662 -16.39 -42.52 -22.52
N PHE A 663 -17.33 -41.83 -23.17
CA PHE A 663 -18.72 -41.74 -22.75
C PHE A 663 -19.41 -43.09 -22.95
N LYS A 664 -20.22 -43.52 -21.97
CA LYS A 664 -21.01 -44.75 -22.07
C LYS A 664 -22.48 -44.46 -21.82
N THR A 665 -23.34 -45.03 -22.65
CA THR A 665 -24.80 -44.92 -22.58
C THR A 665 -25.43 -46.30 -22.66
N ALA A 666 -26.60 -46.46 -22.04
CA ALA A 666 -27.43 -47.66 -22.13
C ALA A 666 -28.85 -47.29 -22.56
N GLY A 667 -29.49 -48.16 -23.34
CA GLY A 667 -30.76 -47.88 -23.99
C GLY A 667 -30.65 -46.88 -25.15
N GLY A 668 -31.78 -46.33 -25.56
CA GLY A 668 -31.92 -45.39 -26.68
C GLY A 668 -32.93 -45.86 -27.72
N ASP A 669 -33.27 -44.93 -28.63
CA ASP A 669 -34.27 -45.13 -29.70
C ASP A 669 -33.66 -45.53 -31.05
N GLY A 670 -32.33 -45.70 -31.11
CA GLY A 670 -31.59 -46.09 -32.32
C GLY A 670 -31.12 -44.95 -33.20
N THR A 671 -31.49 -43.69 -32.91
CA THR A 671 -30.93 -42.51 -33.62
C THR A 671 -29.52 -42.15 -33.10
N PRO A 672 -28.71 -41.36 -33.83
CA PRO A 672 -27.37 -40.99 -33.34
C PRO A 672 -27.41 -40.23 -32.00
N ILE A 673 -26.55 -40.63 -31.07
CA ILE A 673 -26.39 -39.97 -29.77
C ILE A 673 -25.29 -38.92 -29.88
N GLU A 674 -25.53 -37.72 -29.36
CA GLU A 674 -24.50 -36.69 -29.18
C GLU A 674 -24.05 -36.64 -27.73
N TYR A 675 -22.75 -36.36 -27.52
CA TYR A 675 -22.09 -36.35 -26.22
C TYR A 675 -21.42 -35.00 -25.95
N MET A 676 -21.41 -34.56 -24.70
CA MET A 676 -20.76 -33.33 -24.24
C MET A 676 -20.20 -33.53 -22.83
N ALA A 677 -19.05 -32.93 -22.52
CA ALA A 677 -18.55 -32.80 -21.16
C ALA A 677 -18.36 -31.32 -20.84
N VAL A 678 -19.01 -30.83 -19.78
CA VAL A 678 -18.98 -29.41 -19.40
C VAL A 678 -17.53 -28.98 -19.17
N GLY A 679 -17.10 -27.94 -19.89
CA GLY A 679 -15.72 -27.40 -19.81
C GLY A 679 -14.64 -28.21 -20.51
N LEU A 680 -14.97 -29.37 -21.11
CA LEU A 680 -13.99 -30.25 -21.75
C LEU A 680 -14.27 -30.50 -23.23
N LYS A 681 -15.55 -30.64 -23.61
CA LYS A 681 -15.96 -31.00 -24.98
C LYS A 681 -17.38 -30.53 -25.27
N ALA A 682 -17.58 -29.83 -26.40
CA ALA A 682 -18.89 -29.46 -26.92
C ALA A 682 -19.68 -30.66 -27.51
N TRP A 683 -20.99 -30.49 -27.75
CA TRP A 683 -21.84 -31.53 -28.35
C TRP A 683 -21.28 -32.05 -29.68
N SER A 684 -21.13 -33.37 -29.78
CA SER A 684 -20.85 -34.06 -31.05
C SER A 684 -21.21 -35.53 -30.95
N THR A 685 -21.29 -36.24 -32.08
CA THR A 685 -21.50 -37.70 -32.11
C THR A 685 -20.28 -38.53 -31.65
N SER A 686 -19.09 -37.94 -31.55
CA SER A 686 -17.94 -38.60 -30.92
C SER A 686 -18.18 -38.90 -29.43
N SER A 687 -18.06 -40.18 -29.06
CA SER A 687 -18.19 -40.69 -27.69
C SER A 687 -16.87 -40.66 -26.91
N THR A 688 -15.91 -39.83 -27.32
CA THR A 688 -14.61 -39.68 -26.62
C THR A 688 -14.25 -38.21 -26.39
N ALA A 689 -13.48 -37.96 -25.34
CA ALA A 689 -12.82 -36.69 -25.00
C ALA A 689 -11.44 -36.97 -24.38
N THR A 690 -10.60 -35.95 -24.25
CA THR A 690 -9.28 -36.09 -23.63
C THR A 690 -9.18 -35.18 -22.41
N ILE A 691 -8.79 -35.74 -21.26
CA ILE A 691 -8.52 -34.98 -20.02
C ILE A 691 -7.02 -34.75 -19.82
N ALA A 692 -6.66 -33.52 -19.47
CA ALA A 692 -5.27 -33.13 -19.24
C ALA A 692 -4.70 -33.79 -17.97
N PRO A 693 -3.36 -33.96 -17.84
CA PRO A 693 -2.75 -34.65 -16.70
C PRO A 693 -3.20 -34.16 -15.32
N HIS A 694 -3.34 -32.84 -15.13
CA HIS A 694 -3.78 -32.25 -13.86
C HIS A 694 -5.25 -32.51 -13.52
N GLN A 695 -6.04 -33.04 -14.46
CA GLN A 695 -7.45 -33.35 -14.28
C GLN A 695 -7.73 -34.84 -14.10
N ARG A 696 -6.70 -35.69 -14.00
CA ARG A 696 -6.84 -37.15 -13.93
C ARG A 696 -7.07 -37.69 -12.52
N GLU A 697 -7.00 -36.84 -11.49
CA GLU A 697 -7.26 -37.21 -10.09
C GLU A 697 -8.12 -36.16 -9.40
N GLY A 698 -9.22 -36.57 -8.76
CA GLY A 698 -10.05 -35.72 -7.91
C GLY A 698 -10.89 -34.64 -8.62
N VAL A 699 -10.83 -34.53 -9.95
CA VAL A 699 -11.62 -33.56 -10.73
C VAL A 699 -12.95 -34.17 -11.17
N THR A 700 -14.03 -33.43 -10.94
CA THR A 700 -15.40 -33.87 -11.26
C THR A 700 -15.88 -33.25 -12.56
N PHE A 701 -16.34 -34.09 -13.49
CA PHE A 701 -16.93 -33.69 -14.76
C PHE A 701 -18.41 -34.02 -14.80
N THR A 702 -19.22 -33.12 -15.36
CA THR A 702 -20.60 -33.43 -15.76
C THR A 702 -20.58 -33.87 -17.22
N LEU A 703 -20.83 -35.15 -17.44
CA LEU A 703 -20.99 -35.76 -18.75
C LEU A 703 -22.45 -35.72 -19.14
N LYS A 704 -22.72 -35.47 -20.42
CA LYS A 704 -24.06 -35.43 -20.97
C LYS A 704 -24.15 -36.22 -22.26
N ALA A 705 -25.30 -36.85 -22.48
CA ALA A 705 -25.67 -37.48 -23.74
C ALA A 705 -27.09 -37.06 -24.13
N ARG A 706 -27.35 -36.83 -25.42
CA ARG A 706 -28.69 -36.53 -25.92
C ARG A 706 -29.03 -37.33 -27.17
N GLN A 707 -30.30 -37.69 -27.29
CA GLN A 707 -30.88 -38.42 -28.42
C GLN A 707 -32.33 -37.98 -28.59
N SER A 708 -32.75 -37.63 -29.81
CA SER A 708 -34.12 -37.18 -30.11
C SER A 708 -34.70 -36.12 -29.15
N GLY A 709 -33.87 -35.16 -28.72
CA GLY A 709 -34.27 -34.08 -27.82
C GLY A 709 -34.31 -34.44 -26.33
N ARG A 710 -34.05 -35.69 -25.95
CA ARG A 710 -33.94 -36.12 -24.55
C ARG A 710 -32.49 -36.12 -24.10
N GLU A 711 -32.19 -35.36 -23.04
CA GLU A 711 -30.86 -35.25 -22.45
C GLU A 711 -30.77 -36.06 -21.14
N VAL A 712 -29.65 -36.74 -20.94
CA VAL A 712 -29.29 -37.42 -19.70
C VAL A 712 -27.90 -36.97 -19.25
N SER A 713 -27.69 -36.89 -17.94
CA SER A 713 -26.43 -36.43 -17.35
C SER A 713 -25.86 -37.47 -16.38
N TYR A 714 -24.54 -37.51 -16.27
CA TYR A 714 -23.80 -38.35 -15.33
C TYR A 714 -22.59 -37.58 -14.79
N THR A 715 -22.47 -37.51 -13.47
CA THR A 715 -21.34 -36.86 -12.80
C THR A 715 -20.26 -37.90 -12.51
N TYR A 716 -19.03 -37.64 -12.97
CA TYR A 716 -17.90 -38.55 -12.78
C TYR A 716 -16.70 -37.80 -12.21
N THR A 717 -16.15 -38.30 -11.10
CA THR A 717 -14.90 -37.82 -10.51
C THR A 717 -13.76 -38.74 -10.92
N THR A 718 -12.68 -38.18 -11.47
CA THR A 718 -11.52 -38.96 -11.89
C THR A 718 -10.79 -39.55 -10.70
N ASN A 719 -10.42 -40.82 -10.82
CA ASN A 719 -9.70 -41.63 -9.85
C ASN A 719 -8.67 -42.44 -10.64
N CYS A 720 -7.45 -41.93 -10.75
CA CYS A 720 -6.32 -42.59 -11.38
C CYS A 720 -5.21 -42.93 -10.36
N SER A 721 -5.51 -42.94 -9.05
CA SER A 721 -4.55 -43.24 -7.98
C SER A 721 -4.28 -44.74 -7.80
N SER A 722 -3.27 -45.27 -8.50
CA SER A 722 -2.12 -46.02 -7.92
C SER A 722 -1.37 -46.90 -8.95
N GLN A 723 -0.10 -46.55 -9.23
CA GLN A 723 0.97 -47.54 -9.31
C GLN A 723 2.28 -46.97 -8.71
N PRO A 724 3.09 -47.82 -8.03
CA PRO A 724 4.27 -47.43 -7.25
C PRO A 724 5.45 -47.00 -8.14
N PRO A 725 6.42 -46.23 -7.60
CA PRO A 725 7.50 -45.68 -8.40
C PRO A 725 8.50 -46.78 -8.77
N THR A 726 8.82 -46.90 -10.06
CA THR A 726 10.02 -47.62 -10.53
C THR A 726 10.77 -46.75 -11.55
N PRO A 727 12.10 -46.90 -11.61
CA PRO A 727 13.04 -45.81 -11.66
C PRO A 727 13.10 -45.16 -13.04
N THR A 728 13.13 -43.84 -13.07
CA THR A 728 13.48 -43.09 -14.27
C THR A 728 14.92 -43.44 -14.66
N PRO A 729 15.19 -43.82 -15.93
CA PRO A 729 16.55 -43.85 -16.46
C PRO A 729 17.12 -42.43 -16.41
N PRO A 730 18.46 -42.28 -16.30
CA PRO A 730 19.07 -40.98 -16.19
C PRO A 730 18.66 -40.11 -17.40
N PRO A 731 18.33 -38.83 -17.20
CA PRO A 731 18.20 -37.90 -18.31
C PRO A 731 19.50 -37.92 -19.10
N SER A 732 19.42 -38.02 -20.43
CA SER A 732 20.55 -37.69 -21.27
C SER A 732 21.05 -36.31 -20.85
N PRO A 733 22.35 -36.16 -20.56
CA PRO A 733 22.86 -34.92 -20.00
C PRO A 733 22.52 -33.78 -20.96
N PRO A 734 21.99 -32.65 -20.47
CA PRO A 734 22.10 -31.43 -21.25
C PRO A 734 23.60 -31.25 -21.54
N VAL A 735 23.93 -30.99 -22.80
CA VAL A 735 25.27 -30.56 -23.17
C VAL A 735 25.65 -29.45 -22.18
N PRO A 736 26.71 -29.62 -21.36
CA PRO A 736 27.12 -28.54 -20.50
C PRO A 736 27.54 -27.40 -21.42
N ALA A 737 26.86 -26.27 -21.32
CA ALA A 737 27.50 -25.01 -21.64
C ALA A 737 28.79 -24.97 -20.80
N PRO A 738 29.95 -24.61 -21.36
CA PRO A 738 31.22 -24.70 -20.67
C PRO A 738 31.17 -23.85 -19.40
N SER A 739 31.01 -24.51 -18.25
CA SER A 739 31.00 -23.89 -16.93
C SER A 739 32.44 -23.67 -16.48
N VAL A 740 33.08 -22.67 -17.07
CA VAL A 740 34.13 -21.96 -16.35
C VAL A 740 33.49 -20.67 -15.86
N ALA A 741 33.29 -20.56 -14.55
CA ALA A 741 32.85 -19.31 -13.94
C ALA A 741 33.78 -18.19 -14.41
N LEU A 742 33.21 -17.06 -14.83
CA LEU A 742 34.00 -15.91 -15.25
C LEU A 742 34.97 -15.56 -14.12
N SER A 743 36.26 -15.74 -14.38
CA SER A 743 37.31 -15.45 -13.41
C SER A 743 38.41 -14.67 -14.09
N LEU A 744 38.98 -13.73 -13.34
CA LEU A 744 40.19 -13.04 -13.74
C LEU A 744 41.36 -14.01 -13.60
N VAL A 745 42.17 -14.11 -14.63
CA VAL A 745 43.45 -14.80 -14.58
C VAL A 745 44.57 -13.77 -14.47
N THR A 746 45.76 -14.22 -14.10
CA THR A 746 46.92 -13.34 -13.86
C THR A 746 47.09 -12.33 -15.01
N PRO A 747 46.97 -11.02 -14.74
CA PRO A 747 47.06 -10.01 -15.77
C PRO A 747 48.50 -9.92 -16.28
N GLY A 748 48.65 -9.56 -17.55
CA GLY A 748 49.95 -9.24 -18.12
C GLY A 748 50.26 -7.78 -17.86
N PHE A 749 51.44 -7.46 -17.32
CA PHE A 749 51.90 -6.09 -17.20
C PHE A 749 53.21 -5.93 -17.98
N ASP A 750 53.19 -5.04 -18.97
CA ASP A 750 54.38 -4.68 -19.74
C ASP A 750 55.06 -3.47 -19.09
N CYS A 751 56.16 -3.71 -18.38
CA CYS A 751 56.92 -2.68 -17.69
C CYS A 751 57.57 -1.66 -18.64
N ALA A 752 57.76 -1.97 -19.92
CA ALA A 752 58.37 -1.05 -20.88
C ALA A 752 57.36 -0.01 -21.40
N THR A 753 56.09 -0.38 -21.51
CA THR A 753 55.02 0.49 -22.04
C THR A 753 54.04 0.97 -20.97
N GLY A 754 54.11 0.42 -19.76
CA GLY A 754 53.15 0.68 -18.68
C GLY A 754 51.76 0.06 -18.92
N LYS A 755 51.61 -0.77 -19.96
CA LYS A 755 50.33 -1.33 -20.37
C LYS A 755 49.95 -2.54 -19.50
N LEU A 756 48.86 -2.41 -18.75
CA LEU A 756 48.21 -3.52 -18.06
C LEU A 756 47.18 -4.17 -18.98
N THR A 757 47.34 -5.46 -19.22
CA THR A 757 46.40 -6.29 -20.00
C THR A 757 45.69 -7.25 -19.06
N LEU A 758 44.43 -6.95 -18.76
CA LEU A 758 43.56 -7.85 -18.01
C LEU A 758 43.16 -9.03 -18.91
N ARG A 759 43.15 -10.22 -18.33
CA ARG A 759 42.78 -11.46 -19.02
C ARG A 759 41.75 -12.20 -18.17
N SER A 760 40.78 -12.80 -18.82
CA SER A 760 39.76 -13.63 -18.19
C SER A 760 39.76 -15.04 -18.78
N ARG A 761 39.17 -15.99 -18.04
CA ARG A 761 38.83 -17.31 -18.53
C ARG A 761 37.39 -17.64 -18.14
N GLY A 762 36.65 -18.28 -19.05
CA GLY A 762 35.20 -18.50 -18.93
C GLY A 762 34.39 -17.33 -19.47
N GLY A 763 33.05 -17.45 -19.43
CA GLY A 763 32.10 -16.55 -20.10
C GLY A 763 31.22 -17.26 -21.14
N ASP A 764 30.22 -16.57 -21.66
CA ASP A 764 29.26 -17.07 -22.68
C ASP A 764 29.76 -16.97 -24.14
N GLY A 765 31.04 -16.62 -24.32
CA GLY A 765 31.69 -16.38 -25.61
C GLY A 765 32.70 -15.27 -25.46
#